data_AF-A0AAW1SIP3-F1
#
_entry.id   AF-A0AAW1SIP3-F1
#
_cell.length_a   1.000
_cell.length_b   1.000
_cell.length_c   1.000
_cell.angle_alpha   90.00
_cell.angle_beta   90.00
_cell.angle_gamma   90.00
#
_symmetry.space_group_name_H-M   'P 1'
#
loop_
_entity.id
_entity.type
_entity.pdbx_description
1 polymer ?
#
loop_
_entity_poly.entity_id
_entity_poly.type
_entity_poly.pdbx_seq_one_letter_code
_entity_poly.pdbx_strand_id
1 'polypeptide(L)'
;MVASNEAACPRTVVIAGTSSGVGKSSITLAVLSALRRRGLTVQAFKVGPDLLDPSYHETASGRPSVNLDGWMLNKEQCLAAFHRRAAGADVCVVEGVMGLYDARDGKSEEGSTAQMAKWLGAPAVLVLDCFALARSAAAMVKGYVDYDPALRLEGVILNRVGGDAHTQWLREAVEASGVDTRVLGGIPQDESLASCERALAGELPKALAAALAGMAEEHIDLDALLAIAATARPPPPPPPGEDAEAEAPAVGLPAAVEVGERARVRIGVARDAAFGFYYAENLRLLEAAGAELVPFSPLSGALPERCAGLYIGGGCPELHARALAAQRPLMAAVRAFAGAGGVVYAEGGGLVFLSQSLQPHGELPAAMAGVFPFRTAMAEDRPKIGYVEVTPTAACPLFPPGPPARGHVHHCSEILQEHVVGGFANGAARGALGRPAPRSSSGAGWAAGYSARMQAPGAEAILEGFSWRCVLASYVHLHFGSRPDLAHSLVARCAAVDVATVSAATRAAASAAARAASPEYCRPRRAYSTTTSPEHAPPPASRSRGGAMPHVWSSPNLAAALARSEGAEHGASGSASADALAGASAAMTRAMAGASAMDHSASVDGLVPPHWKPPGAVRPRSPSTTLTRPYSCDNLCPRSPPASPPPPEPGSPPRGPDGPAEALARAGLAGGASPTRLLVLDPRSLADVLDGVLEVGVAAGVTTEAVRLVERLRARLRAVAAAVARAPRRPRALTLTRLGPQPAAAGGQWLAEMEELAGAAAERPEALGSAAALGWDEVREYAPEVLVLAPDLAPARALGEVGALAGLPGWWALPAVKSGRVFLADGALYRRVGPRVVEGAEALARMLHPDLVPWRCPDKAVLKLALHGGQRCRQRLLANYFQPYA
;
A
#
# COMPACT_ATOMS: atom_id res chain seq x y z
N MET A 1 -22.97 -16.19 55.50
CA MET A 1 -22.43 -16.66 54.21
C MET A 1 -23.13 -15.89 53.11
N VAL A 2 -22.60 -14.72 52.76
CA VAL A 2 -23.05 -13.97 51.59
C VAL A 2 -22.28 -14.58 50.43
N ALA A 3 -22.97 -15.28 49.53
CA ALA A 3 -22.39 -15.80 48.32
C ALA A 3 -21.82 -14.61 47.53
N SER A 4 -20.49 -14.54 47.46
CA SER A 4 -19.77 -13.69 46.52
C SER A 4 -20.21 -14.12 45.12
N ASN A 5 -21.06 -13.31 44.50
CA ASN A 5 -21.45 -13.46 43.11
C ASN A 5 -20.19 -13.18 42.28
N GLU A 6 -19.36 -14.21 42.05
CA GLU A 6 -18.30 -14.17 41.05
C GLU A 6 -18.98 -13.82 39.73
N ALA A 7 -18.85 -12.56 39.29
CA ALA A 7 -19.29 -12.18 37.96
C ALA A 7 -18.57 -13.11 36.99
N ALA A 8 -19.32 -14.06 36.40
CA ALA A 8 -18.76 -15.06 35.51
C ALA A 8 -17.99 -14.33 34.42
N CYS A 9 -16.69 -14.59 34.35
CA CYS A 9 -15.84 -13.93 33.38
C CYS A 9 -16.34 -14.26 31.96
N PRO A 10 -16.44 -13.27 31.05
CA PRO A 10 -16.86 -13.53 29.68
C PRO A 10 -15.93 -14.54 28.99
N ARG A 11 -16.52 -15.37 28.12
CA ARG A 11 -15.78 -16.28 27.25
C ARG A 11 -14.77 -15.46 26.45
N THR A 12 -13.50 -15.82 26.41
CA THR A 12 -12.46 -15.00 25.77
C THR A 12 -11.58 -15.84 24.87
N VAL A 13 -11.36 -15.39 23.63
CA VAL A 13 -10.47 -16.06 22.67
C VAL A 13 -9.59 -15.05 21.95
N VAL A 14 -8.34 -15.44 21.69
CA VAL A 14 -7.41 -14.66 20.89
C VAL A 14 -7.30 -15.25 19.49
N ILE A 15 -7.55 -14.48 18.45
CA ILE A 15 -7.37 -14.90 17.05
C ILE A 15 -6.04 -14.35 16.55
N ALA A 16 -5.09 -15.23 16.26
CA ALA A 16 -3.74 -14.88 15.80
C ALA A 16 -3.47 -15.39 14.38
N GLY A 17 -2.44 -14.88 13.71
CA GLY A 17 -1.99 -15.38 12.40
C GLY A 17 -0.59 -15.97 12.49
N THR A 18 -0.16 -16.72 11.46
CA THR A 18 1.25 -17.11 11.32
C THR A 18 2.14 -15.96 10.81
N SER A 19 1.55 -14.99 10.12
CA SER A 19 2.23 -13.78 9.62
C SER A 19 1.19 -12.73 9.22
N SER A 20 1.66 -11.55 8.80
CA SER A 20 0.78 -10.56 8.17
C SER A 20 0.25 -11.06 6.81
N GLY A 21 -1.01 -10.75 6.48
CA GLY A 21 -1.63 -11.11 5.20
C GLY A 21 -2.22 -12.53 5.12
N VAL A 22 -2.23 -13.30 6.20
CA VAL A 22 -2.83 -14.66 6.23
C VAL A 22 -4.37 -14.66 6.30
N GLY A 23 -5.00 -13.49 6.29
CA GLY A 23 -6.46 -13.31 6.42
C GLY A 23 -6.99 -13.26 7.84
N LYS A 24 -6.12 -13.10 8.87
CA LYS A 24 -6.51 -12.98 10.29
C LYS A 24 -7.65 -11.98 10.48
N SER A 25 -7.51 -10.74 10.00
CA SER A 25 -8.48 -9.67 10.24
C SER A 25 -9.84 -9.95 9.59
N SER A 26 -9.84 -10.47 8.36
CA SER A 26 -11.07 -10.88 7.67
C SER A 26 -11.79 -12.01 8.42
N ILE A 27 -11.05 -12.98 8.97
CA ILE A 27 -11.59 -14.07 9.79
C ILE A 27 -12.12 -13.55 11.13
N THR A 28 -11.41 -12.64 11.80
CA THR A 28 -11.91 -12.00 13.03
C THR A 28 -13.24 -11.30 12.76
N LEU A 29 -13.34 -10.52 11.67
CA LEU A 29 -14.58 -9.83 11.31
C LEU A 29 -15.73 -10.80 11.01
N ALA A 30 -15.43 -11.94 10.36
CA ALA A 30 -16.39 -13.01 10.13
C ALA A 30 -16.90 -13.63 11.43
N VAL A 31 -15.99 -13.95 12.36
CA VAL A 31 -16.33 -14.48 13.68
C VAL A 31 -17.14 -13.46 14.50
N LEU A 32 -16.68 -12.21 14.58
CA LEU A 32 -17.39 -11.13 15.29
C LEU A 32 -18.82 -10.97 14.77
N SER A 33 -18.98 -10.92 13.43
CA SER A 33 -20.27 -10.74 12.79
C SER A 33 -21.20 -11.94 13.01
N ALA A 34 -20.67 -13.17 12.94
CA ALA A 34 -21.45 -14.38 13.20
C ALA A 34 -21.91 -14.50 14.66
N LEU A 35 -21.02 -14.24 15.63
CA LEU A 35 -21.38 -14.28 17.04
C LEU A 35 -22.45 -13.22 17.38
N ARG A 36 -22.35 -12.02 16.80
CA ARG A 36 -23.39 -11.00 16.93
C ARG A 36 -24.71 -11.43 16.29
N ARG A 37 -24.66 -12.08 15.11
CA ARG A 37 -25.87 -12.61 14.45
C ARG A 37 -26.55 -13.70 15.28
N ARG A 38 -25.79 -14.49 16.03
CA ARG A 38 -26.30 -15.44 17.04
C ARG A 38 -26.88 -14.78 18.29
N GLY A 39 -26.94 -13.45 18.35
CA GLY A 39 -27.56 -12.69 19.44
C GLY A 39 -26.66 -12.49 20.67
N LEU A 40 -25.36 -12.81 20.57
CA LEU A 40 -24.41 -12.60 21.66
C LEU A 40 -23.96 -11.14 21.73
N THR A 41 -23.74 -10.65 22.94
CA THR A 41 -23.04 -9.39 23.19
C THR A 41 -21.54 -9.61 23.02
N VAL A 42 -20.99 -9.18 21.89
CA VAL A 42 -19.58 -9.41 21.54
C VAL A 42 -18.76 -8.17 21.87
N GLN A 43 -17.66 -8.33 22.61
CA GLN A 43 -16.65 -7.29 22.80
C GLN A 43 -15.39 -7.61 22.01
N ALA A 44 -15.01 -6.72 21.10
CA ALA A 44 -13.78 -6.86 20.33
C ALA A 44 -12.62 -6.14 21.01
N PHE A 45 -11.42 -6.69 20.86
CA PHE A 45 -10.15 -6.05 21.23
C PHE A 45 -9.15 -6.21 20.09
N LYS A 46 -8.18 -5.31 20.01
CA LYS A 46 -7.09 -5.39 19.04
C LYS A 46 -5.75 -5.40 19.78
N VAL A 47 -4.92 -6.39 19.55
CA VAL A 47 -3.53 -6.36 20.00
C VAL A 47 -2.74 -5.40 19.11
N GLY A 48 -1.84 -4.64 19.71
CA GLY A 48 -0.91 -3.77 18.99
C GLY A 48 -1.46 -2.37 18.71
N PRO A 49 -0.70 -1.54 17.98
CA PRO A 49 -0.97 -0.11 17.84
C PRO A 49 -1.99 0.22 16.73
N ASP A 50 -2.48 -0.76 15.98
CA ASP A 50 -3.35 -0.57 14.81
C ASP A 50 -4.66 0.16 15.17
N LEU A 51 -4.92 1.29 14.50
CA LEU A 51 -6.11 2.12 14.69
C LEU A 51 -7.19 1.91 13.63
N LEU A 52 -6.89 1.13 12.59
CA LEU A 52 -7.81 0.84 11.49
C LEU A 52 -8.72 -0.34 11.84
N ASP A 53 -8.16 -1.46 12.29
CA ASP A 53 -8.92 -2.66 12.68
C ASP A 53 -10.02 -2.40 13.72
N PRO A 54 -9.79 -1.58 14.78
CA PRO A 54 -10.83 -1.23 15.74
C PRO A 54 -12.10 -0.63 15.14
N SER A 55 -12.01 0.09 14.01
CA SER A 55 -13.18 0.68 13.34
C SER A 55 -14.07 -0.38 12.68
N TYR A 56 -13.47 -1.42 12.10
CA TYR A 56 -14.21 -2.56 11.55
C TYR A 56 -14.78 -3.43 12.67
N HIS A 57 -14.01 -3.65 13.74
CA HIS A 57 -14.47 -4.35 14.92
C HIS A 57 -15.73 -3.70 15.52
N GLU A 58 -15.76 -2.37 15.62
CA GLU A 58 -16.92 -1.65 16.15
C GLU A 58 -18.15 -1.88 15.27
N THR A 59 -17.98 -1.84 13.95
CA THR A 59 -19.08 -2.12 13.03
C THR A 59 -19.57 -3.57 13.14
N ALA A 60 -18.65 -4.55 13.22
CA ALA A 60 -18.95 -5.97 13.30
C ALA A 60 -19.59 -6.35 14.65
N SER A 61 -18.99 -5.92 15.77
CA SER A 61 -19.42 -6.27 17.13
C SER A 61 -20.54 -5.37 17.69
N GLY A 62 -20.68 -4.15 17.17
CA GLY A 62 -21.61 -3.14 17.68
C GLY A 62 -21.13 -2.41 18.94
N ARG A 63 -19.89 -2.62 19.37
CA ARG A 63 -19.27 -1.98 20.54
C ARG A 63 -17.87 -1.46 20.18
N PRO A 64 -17.43 -0.33 20.74
CA PRO A 64 -16.08 0.17 20.50
C PRO A 64 -15.01 -0.86 20.85
N SER A 65 -14.09 -1.11 19.91
CA SER A 65 -12.92 -1.96 20.14
C SER A 65 -11.82 -1.17 20.85
N VAL A 66 -11.03 -1.86 21.67
CA VAL A 66 -9.92 -1.26 22.43
C VAL A 66 -8.60 -1.94 22.09
N ASN A 67 -7.56 -1.12 21.94
CA ASN A 67 -6.19 -1.60 21.75
C ASN A 67 -5.60 -2.11 23.06
N LEU A 68 -4.98 -3.28 23.03
CA LEU A 68 -4.21 -3.87 24.11
C LEU A 68 -2.79 -4.09 23.62
N ASP A 69 -1.82 -3.43 24.24
CA ASP A 69 -0.45 -3.41 23.73
C ASP A 69 0.53 -3.45 24.90
N GLY A 70 1.22 -4.57 25.06
CA GLY A 70 2.15 -4.77 26.17
C GLY A 70 3.47 -4.01 26.06
N TRP A 71 3.68 -3.28 24.96
CA TRP A 71 4.79 -2.34 24.84
C TRP A 71 4.37 -0.92 25.23
N MET A 72 3.23 -0.44 24.74
CA MET A 72 2.73 0.90 25.09
C MET A 72 2.19 0.97 26.53
N LEU A 73 1.60 -0.12 27.01
CA LEU A 73 0.97 -0.24 28.32
C LEU A 73 1.61 -1.35 29.14
N ASN A 74 1.57 -1.21 30.46
CA ASN A 74 1.93 -2.33 31.34
C ASN A 74 0.77 -3.34 31.46
N LYS A 75 1.06 -4.47 32.12
CA LYS A 75 0.12 -5.58 32.29
C LYS A 75 -1.15 -5.14 33.02
N GLU A 76 -1.00 -4.37 34.09
CA GLU A 76 -2.09 -3.89 34.94
C GLU A 76 -3.03 -2.99 34.15
N GLN A 77 -2.49 -2.08 33.34
CA GLN A 77 -3.26 -1.19 32.48
C GLN A 77 -4.02 -1.95 31.39
N CYS A 78 -3.40 -2.93 30.75
CA CYS A 78 -4.06 -3.80 29.78
C CYS A 78 -5.20 -4.61 30.42
N LEU A 79 -4.96 -5.23 31.59
CA LEU A 79 -5.99 -5.97 32.32
C LEU A 79 -7.14 -5.05 32.76
N ALA A 80 -6.84 -3.86 33.26
CA ALA A 80 -7.85 -2.91 33.65
C ALA A 80 -8.71 -2.44 32.45
N ALA A 81 -8.08 -2.18 31.30
CA ALA A 81 -8.78 -1.85 30.07
C ALA A 81 -9.66 -3.00 29.56
N PHE A 82 -9.13 -4.22 29.60
CA PHE A 82 -9.87 -5.44 29.26
C PHE A 82 -11.12 -5.59 30.13
N HIS A 83 -10.97 -5.63 31.47
CA HIS A 83 -12.07 -5.84 32.40
C HIS A 83 -13.16 -4.76 32.28
N ARG A 84 -12.77 -3.49 32.16
CA ARG A 84 -13.73 -2.39 31.96
C ARG A 84 -14.59 -2.58 30.71
N ARG A 85 -14.00 -3.04 29.61
CA ARG A 85 -14.68 -3.15 28.31
C ARG A 85 -15.40 -4.48 28.13
N ALA A 86 -14.87 -5.53 28.72
CA ALA A 86 -15.46 -6.87 28.76
C ALA A 86 -16.72 -6.92 29.64
N ALA A 87 -16.91 -5.95 30.54
CA ALA A 87 -18.11 -5.85 31.37
C ALA A 87 -19.40 -5.89 30.52
N GLY A 88 -20.27 -6.85 30.86
CA GLY A 88 -21.55 -7.08 30.19
C GLY A 88 -21.46 -7.75 28.81
N ALA A 89 -20.29 -8.25 28.39
CA ALA A 89 -20.16 -9.07 27.19
C ALA A 89 -20.42 -10.56 27.49
N ASP A 90 -20.96 -11.28 26.50
CA ASP A 90 -21.08 -12.74 26.55
C ASP A 90 -19.79 -13.42 26.06
N VAL A 91 -19.09 -12.75 25.14
CA VAL A 91 -17.86 -13.21 24.51
C VAL A 91 -16.94 -12.05 24.14
N CYS A 92 -15.65 -12.20 24.42
CA CYS A 92 -14.57 -11.32 24.05
C CYS A 92 -13.73 -11.98 22.94
N VAL A 93 -13.54 -11.27 21.82
CA VAL A 93 -12.68 -11.71 20.72
C VAL A 93 -11.53 -10.73 20.59
N VAL A 94 -10.31 -11.21 20.80
CA VAL A 94 -9.10 -10.42 20.77
C VAL A 94 -8.35 -10.71 19.48
N GLU A 95 -8.32 -9.76 18.56
CA GLU A 95 -7.55 -9.91 17.32
C GLU A 95 -6.06 -9.64 17.57
N GLY A 96 -5.19 -10.55 17.15
CA GLY A 96 -3.73 -10.40 17.20
C GLY A 96 -3.16 -9.32 16.28
N VAL A 97 -1.90 -8.94 16.51
CA VAL A 97 -1.08 -8.14 15.62
C VAL A 97 -0.11 -9.05 14.85
N MET A 98 0.12 -8.76 13.56
CA MET A 98 1.06 -9.51 12.70
C MET A 98 0.95 -11.04 12.90
N GLY A 99 2.07 -11.75 13.07
CA GLY A 99 2.13 -13.14 13.51
C GLY A 99 2.00 -13.29 15.03
N LEU A 100 1.61 -14.48 15.49
CA LEU A 100 1.35 -14.80 16.91
C LEU A 100 2.48 -14.39 17.85
N TYR A 101 3.73 -14.62 17.44
CA TYR A 101 4.94 -14.33 18.22
C TYR A 101 5.64 -13.02 17.83
N ASP A 102 5.11 -12.28 16.85
CA ASP A 102 5.73 -11.04 16.39
C ASP A 102 5.53 -9.94 17.43
N ALA A 103 6.64 -9.49 18.00
CA ALA A 103 6.70 -8.47 19.04
C ALA A 103 7.29 -7.16 18.50
N ARG A 104 7.59 -6.20 19.39
CA ARG A 104 8.31 -4.96 19.02
C ARG A 104 9.70 -5.22 18.41
N ASP A 105 10.34 -6.31 18.81
CA ASP A 105 11.71 -6.69 18.44
C ASP A 105 11.84 -8.22 18.36
N GLY A 106 12.98 -8.72 17.87
CA GLY A 106 13.23 -10.16 17.73
C GLY A 106 13.75 -10.86 18.99
N LYS A 107 13.69 -10.25 20.17
CA LYS A 107 14.29 -10.78 21.42
C LYS A 107 13.30 -10.90 22.57
N SER A 108 12.28 -10.06 22.60
CA SER A 108 11.27 -10.00 23.65
C SER A 108 9.89 -10.35 23.11
N GLU A 109 8.97 -10.72 23.99
CA GLU A 109 7.55 -10.92 23.64
C GLU A 109 6.71 -9.64 23.79
N GLU A 110 7.32 -8.52 24.13
CA GLU A 110 6.63 -7.27 24.41
C GLU A 110 5.88 -6.73 23.19
N GLY A 111 4.57 -6.57 23.34
CA GLY A 111 3.68 -6.14 22.26
C GLY A 111 3.23 -7.27 21.32
N SER A 112 3.58 -8.53 21.61
CA SER A 112 3.13 -9.68 20.82
C SER A 112 1.71 -10.14 21.16
N THR A 113 1.10 -10.85 20.21
CA THR A 113 -0.19 -11.52 20.43
C THR A 113 -0.10 -12.59 21.51
N ALA A 114 1.01 -13.35 21.55
CA ALA A 114 1.25 -14.40 22.54
C ALA A 114 1.32 -13.84 23.97
N GLN A 115 2.02 -12.72 24.18
CA GLN A 115 2.07 -12.05 25.49
C GLN A 115 0.67 -11.67 25.97
N MET A 116 -0.16 -11.09 25.10
CA MET A 116 -1.51 -10.69 25.47
C MET A 116 -2.39 -11.88 25.80
N ALA A 117 -2.33 -12.97 25.03
CA ALA A 117 -3.04 -14.21 25.32
C ALA A 117 -2.68 -14.76 26.72
N LYS A 118 -1.38 -14.77 27.06
CA LYS A 118 -0.90 -15.18 28.39
C LYS A 118 -1.37 -14.24 29.50
N TRP A 119 -1.34 -12.93 29.29
CA TRP A 119 -1.83 -11.95 30.27
C TRP A 119 -3.32 -12.10 30.54
N LEU A 120 -4.12 -12.33 29.50
CA LEU A 120 -5.56 -12.53 29.59
C LEU A 120 -5.95 -13.95 30.01
N GLY A 121 -4.99 -14.87 30.19
CA GLY A 121 -5.27 -16.28 30.47
C GLY A 121 -6.21 -16.90 29.43
N ALA A 122 -6.18 -16.42 28.19
CA ALA A 122 -7.12 -16.75 27.13
C ALA A 122 -6.47 -17.71 26.13
N PRO A 123 -7.20 -18.74 25.66
CA PRO A 123 -6.72 -19.60 24.60
C PRO A 123 -6.60 -18.84 23.27
N ALA A 124 -5.59 -19.20 22.50
CA ALA A 124 -5.34 -18.68 21.17
C ALA A 124 -5.86 -19.65 20.09
N VAL A 125 -6.30 -19.06 18.98
CA VAL A 125 -6.69 -19.74 17.75
C VAL A 125 -5.81 -19.20 16.62
N LEU A 126 -5.06 -20.08 15.97
CA LEU A 126 -4.14 -19.72 14.90
C LEU A 126 -4.83 -19.79 13.54
N VAL A 127 -4.79 -18.69 12.79
CA VAL A 127 -5.16 -18.62 11.39
C VAL A 127 -3.96 -19.00 10.53
N LEU A 128 -4.13 -20.03 9.72
CA LEU A 128 -3.09 -20.56 8.84
C LEU A 128 -3.53 -20.44 7.37
N ASP A 129 -2.78 -19.68 6.57
CA ASP A 129 -2.96 -19.68 5.11
C ASP A 129 -2.53 -21.04 4.54
N CYS A 130 -3.49 -21.76 3.98
CA CYS A 130 -3.31 -23.10 3.43
C CYS A 130 -3.26 -23.13 1.91
N PHE A 131 -3.12 -21.96 1.25
CA PHE A 131 -2.94 -21.91 -0.19
C PHE A 131 -1.71 -22.74 -0.60
N ALA A 132 -1.97 -23.80 -1.39
CA ALA A 132 -0.97 -24.77 -1.82
C ALA A 132 -0.23 -25.50 -0.68
N LEU A 133 -0.85 -25.65 0.50
CA LEU A 133 -0.37 -26.53 1.57
C LEU A 133 -1.10 -27.88 1.55
N ALA A 134 -0.53 -28.85 2.26
CA ALA A 134 -1.14 -30.13 2.58
C ALA A 134 -0.59 -30.58 3.94
N ARG A 135 0.08 -31.74 4.03
CA ARG A 135 0.66 -32.25 5.28
C ARG A 135 1.62 -31.28 5.99
N SER A 136 2.28 -30.37 5.27
CA SER A 136 3.14 -29.33 5.87
C SER A 136 2.42 -28.40 6.84
N ALA A 137 1.10 -28.24 6.74
CA ALA A 137 0.30 -27.48 7.69
C ALA A 137 0.47 -28.02 9.13
N ALA A 138 0.52 -29.35 9.28
CA ALA A 138 0.73 -29.99 10.58
C ALA A 138 2.10 -29.67 11.19
N ALA A 139 3.16 -29.65 10.37
CA ALA A 139 4.50 -29.26 10.82
C ALA A 139 4.54 -27.81 11.30
N MET A 140 3.83 -26.90 10.61
CA MET A 140 3.71 -25.52 11.03
C MET A 140 2.96 -25.41 12.36
N VAL A 141 1.75 -25.98 12.46
CA VAL A 141 0.95 -25.96 13.69
C VAL A 141 1.75 -26.52 14.86
N LYS A 142 2.40 -27.69 14.68
CA LYS A 142 3.28 -28.27 15.69
C LYS A 142 4.41 -27.35 16.12
N GLY A 143 5.08 -26.70 15.15
CA GLY A 143 6.11 -25.72 15.46
C GLY A 143 5.58 -24.56 16.32
N TYR A 144 4.38 -24.05 16.02
CA TYR A 144 3.76 -22.99 16.82
C TYR A 144 3.40 -23.45 18.24
N VAL A 145 2.83 -24.65 18.40
CA VAL A 145 2.48 -25.23 19.71
C VAL A 145 3.74 -25.49 20.55
N ASP A 146 4.75 -26.13 19.97
CA ASP A 146 5.96 -26.53 20.70
C ASP A 146 6.86 -25.34 21.06
N TYR A 147 6.77 -24.22 20.33
CA TYR A 147 7.67 -23.07 20.50
C TYR A 147 7.49 -22.35 21.84
N ASP A 148 6.25 -22.15 22.28
CA ASP A 148 5.93 -21.56 23.59
C ASP A 148 4.90 -22.44 24.34
N PRO A 149 5.37 -23.42 25.14
CA PRO A 149 4.50 -24.31 25.89
C PRO A 149 3.63 -23.62 26.95
N ALA A 150 3.93 -22.36 27.31
CA ALA A 150 3.10 -21.58 28.22
C ALA A 150 1.88 -20.94 27.52
N LEU A 151 1.90 -20.86 26.18
CA LEU A 151 0.79 -20.37 25.38
C LEU A 151 -0.23 -21.48 25.12
N ARG A 152 -1.49 -21.23 25.47
CA ARG A 152 -2.61 -22.15 25.21
C ARG A 152 -3.10 -22.02 23.77
N LEU A 153 -2.39 -22.62 22.82
CA LEU A 153 -2.80 -22.65 21.41
C LEU A 153 -3.75 -23.84 21.15
N GLU A 154 -5.04 -23.61 21.30
CA GLU A 154 -6.05 -24.68 21.38
C GLU A 154 -6.90 -24.83 20.11
N GLY A 155 -6.83 -23.87 19.19
CA GLY A 155 -7.55 -23.94 17.92
C GLY A 155 -6.71 -23.53 16.70
N VAL A 156 -7.10 -24.04 15.53
CA VAL A 156 -6.61 -23.61 14.21
C VAL A 156 -7.78 -23.39 13.27
N ILE A 157 -7.77 -22.26 12.55
CA ILE A 157 -8.66 -21.99 11.42
C ILE A 157 -7.82 -22.00 10.15
N LEU A 158 -8.18 -22.87 9.22
CA LEU A 158 -7.49 -23.01 7.93
C LEU A 158 -8.08 -22.01 6.95
N ASN A 159 -7.27 -21.14 6.37
CA ASN A 159 -7.72 -20.14 5.41
C ASN A 159 -7.27 -20.48 3.99
N ARG A 160 -8.01 -20.04 2.98
CA ARG A 160 -7.73 -20.25 1.55
C ARG A 160 -7.59 -21.73 1.18
N VAL A 161 -8.44 -22.58 1.75
CA VAL A 161 -8.51 -24.00 1.39
C VAL A 161 -9.14 -24.19 0.00
N GLY A 162 -8.94 -25.36 -0.57
CA GLY A 162 -9.42 -25.71 -1.92
C GLY A 162 -10.85 -26.24 -1.95
N GLY A 163 -11.53 -26.28 -0.80
CA GLY A 163 -12.83 -26.93 -0.59
C GLY A 163 -12.77 -28.00 0.50
N ASP A 164 -13.89 -28.68 0.74
CA ASP A 164 -14.08 -29.59 1.89
C ASP A 164 -13.08 -30.75 1.93
N ALA A 165 -12.80 -31.38 0.78
CA ALA A 165 -11.82 -32.47 0.70
C ALA A 165 -10.42 -32.01 1.11
N HIS A 166 -10.01 -30.80 0.71
CA HIS A 166 -8.74 -30.21 1.11
C HIS A 166 -8.73 -29.91 2.61
N THR A 167 -9.80 -29.33 3.14
CA THR A 167 -9.98 -29.09 4.59
C THR A 167 -9.85 -30.36 5.40
N GLN A 168 -10.46 -31.46 4.95
CA GLN A 168 -10.40 -32.75 5.62
C GLN A 168 -8.98 -33.32 5.66
N TRP A 169 -8.25 -33.29 4.55
CA TRP A 169 -6.85 -33.73 4.53
C TRP A 169 -5.94 -32.90 5.42
N LEU A 170 -6.15 -31.58 5.48
CA LEU A 170 -5.40 -30.70 6.39
C LEU A 170 -5.72 -31.01 7.86
N ARG A 171 -7.00 -31.25 8.18
CA ARG A 171 -7.46 -31.68 9.51
C ARG A 171 -6.78 -32.98 9.94
N GLU A 172 -6.86 -34.01 9.10
CA GLU A 172 -6.21 -35.31 9.35
C GLU A 172 -4.71 -35.17 9.56
N ALA A 173 -4.05 -34.31 8.77
CA ALA A 173 -2.62 -34.07 8.93
C ALA A 173 -2.27 -33.46 10.30
N VAL A 174 -3.04 -32.45 10.74
CA VAL A 174 -2.85 -31.80 12.04
C VAL A 174 -3.12 -32.79 13.17
N GLU A 175 -4.23 -33.52 13.13
CA GLU A 175 -4.60 -34.54 14.13
C GLU A 175 -3.54 -35.65 14.21
N ALA A 176 -3.04 -36.15 13.08
CA ALA A 176 -2.00 -37.17 13.02
C ALA A 176 -0.63 -36.72 13.57
N SER A 177 -0.42 -35.42 13.77
CA SER A 177 0.82 -34.90 14.39
C SER A 177 0.84 -35.02 15.92
N GLY A 178 -0.31 -35.34 16.54
CA GLY A 178 -0.43 -35.53 17.98
C GLY A 178 -0.39 -34.24 18.81
N VAL A 179 -0.58 -33.08 18.18
CA VAL A 179 -0.69 -31.78 18.88
C VAL A 179 -2.07 -31.62 19.50
N ASP A 180 -2.13 -31.05 20.70
CA ASP A 180 -3.38 -30.77 21.42
C ASP A 180 -4.02 -29.46 20.93
N THR A 181 -4.35 -29.41 19.64
CA THR A 181 -4.93 -28.24 18.98
C THR A 181 -6.04 -28.67 18.02
N ARG A 182 -7.26 -28.15 18.22
CA ARG A 182 -8.42 -28.52 17.41
C ARG A 182 -8.46 -27.72 16.11
N VAL A 183 -8.61 -28.39 14.98
CA VAL A 183 -8.98 -27.71 13.72
C VAL A 183 -10.46 -27.31 13.80
N LEU A 184 -10.74 -26.02 13.77
CA LEU A 184 -12.08 -25.46 13.91
C LEU A 184 -12.83 -25.35 12.59
N GLY A 185 -12.12 -25.34 11.46
CA GLY A 185 -12.76 -25.15 10.16
C GLY A 185 -11.79 -24.81 9.04
N GLY A 186 -12.32 -24.73 7.82
CA GLY A 186 -11.57 -24.41 6.62
C GLY A 186 -12.34 -23.45 5.71
N ILE A 187 -11.88 -22.21 5.61
CA ILE A 187 -12.51 -21.17 4.80
C ILE A 187 -11.95 -21.21 3.38
N PRO A 188 -12.77 -21.43 2.34
CA PRO A 188 -12.31 -21.49 0.97
C PRO A 188 -11.76 -20.13 0.50
N GLN A 189 -11.02 -20.15 -0.60
CA GLN A 189 -10.60 -18.90 -1.23
C GLN A 189 -11.83 -18.15 -1.78
N ASP A 190 -12.15 -17.00 -1.18
CA ASP A 190 -13.35 -16.22 -1.50
C ASP A 190 -13.01 -14.74 -1.81
N GLU A 191 -13.58 -14.20 -2.88
CA GLU A 191 -13.33 -12.81 -3.32
C GLU A 191 -13.95 -11.75 -2.40
N SER A 192 -14.93 -12.09 -1.57
CA SER A 192 -15.52 -11.19 -0.57
C SER A 192 -14.52 -10.87 0.54
N LEU A 193 -13.66 -11.82 0.94
CA LEU A 193 -12.56 -11.59 1.87
C LEU A 193 -11.50 -10.65 1.26
N ALA A 194 -11.18 -10.83 -0.02
CA ALA A 194 -10.29 -9.92 -0.75
C ALA A 194 -10.91 -8.52 -0.95
N SER A 195 -12.24 -8.43 -0.95
CA SER A 195 -12.96 -7.16 -1.02
C SER A 195 -13.04 -6.46 0.33
N CYS A 196 -13.03 -7.20 1.45
CA CYS A 196 -12.83 -6.63 2.79
C CYS A 196 -11.51 -5.87 2.86
N GLU A 197 -10.41 -6.48 2.39
CA GLU A 197 -9.07 -5.87 2.36
C GLU A 197 -8.98 -4.60 1.49
N ARG A 198 -9.80 -4.50 0.44
CA ARG A 198 -9.91 -3.31 -0.43
C ARG A 198 -10.86 -2.24 0.10
N ALA A 199 -11.84 -2.64 0.91
CA ALA A 199 -12.79 -1.74 1.56
C ALA A 199 -12.22 -1.11 2.84
N LEU A 200 -10.96 -1.38 3.19
CA LEU A 200 -10.31 -0.95 4.43
C LEU A 200 -10.01 0.57 4.52
N ALA A 201 -10.92 1.42 4.02
CA ALA A 201 -10.85 2.87 4.14
C ALA A 201 -12.15 3.48 4.69
N GLY A 202 -12.78 2.85 5.69
CA GLY A 202 -14.02 3.37 6.27
C GLY A 202 -14.76 2.38 7.16
N GLU A 203 -16.10 2.39 7.09
CA GLU A 203 -16.97 1.46 7.84
C GLU A 203 -17.18 0.15 7.07
N LEU A 204 -17.33 -0.97 7.79
CA LEU A 204 -17.65 -2.26 7.16
C LEU A 204 -19.10 -2.24 6.64
N PRO A 205 -19.36 -2.38 5.32
CA PRO A 205 -20.73 -2.35 4.81
C PRO A 205 -21.57 -3.47 5.42
N LYS A 206 -22.81 -3.17 5.82
CA LYS A 206 -23.72 -4.16 6.45
C LYS A 206 -23.88 -5.45 5.64
N ALA A 207 -23.97 -5.33 4.31
CA ALA A 207 -24.06 -6.49 3.42
C ALA A 207 -22.80 -7.36 3.47
N LEU A 208 -21.62 -6.75 3.58
CA LEU A 208 -20.36 -7.46 3.71
C LEU A 208 -20.26 -8.14 5.08
N ALA A 209 -20.65 -7.47 6.16
CA ALA A 209 -20.72 -8.08 7.49
C ALA A 209 -21.66 -9.30 7.53
N ALA A 210 -22.81 -9.23 6.85
CA ALA A 210 -23.74 -10.35 6.74
C ALA A 210 -23.15 -11.54 5.95
N ALA A 211 -22.44 -11.25 4.84
CA ALA A 211 -21.75 -12.27 4.04
C ALA A 211 -20.63 -12.95 4.84
N LEU A 212 -19.80 -12.16 5.53
CA LEU A 212 -18.74 -12.66 6.41
C LEU A 212 -19.28 -13.54 7.53
N ALA A 213 -20.38 -13.14 8.17
CA ALA A 213 -21.05 -13.96 9.15
C ALA A 213 -21.55 -15.28 8.54
N GLY A 214 -22.09 -15.25 7.31
CA GLY A 214 -22.52 -16.45 6.55
C GLY A 214 -21.38 -17.45 6.40
N MET A 215 -20.24 -16.95 5.91
CA MET A 215 -19.03 -17.72 5.73
C MET A 215 -18.51 -18.33 7.03
N ALA A 216 -18.50 -17.57 8.14
CA ALA A 216 -18.07 -18.11 9.43
C ALA A 216 -19.02 -19.20 9.96
N GLU A 217 -20.34 -19.03 9.83
CA GLU A 217 -21.31 -20.04 10.26
C GLU A 217 -21.26 -21.32 9.41
N GLU A 218 -20.91 -21.22 8.14
CA GLU A 218 -20.80 -22.36 7.23
C GLU A 218 -19.48 -23.12 7.41
N HIS A 219 -18.36 -22.41 7.57
CA HIS A 219 -17.03 -23.01 7.47
C HIS A 219 -16.27 -23.11 8.79
N ILE A 220 -16.76 -22.52 9.89
CA ILE A 220 -16.13 -22.56 11.22
C ILE A 220 -17.09 -23.20 12.23
N ASP A 221 -16.60 -24.17 13.01
CA ASP A 221 -17.26 -24.70 14.19
C ASP A 221 -17.26 -23.65 15.32
N LEU A 222 -18.21 -22.72 15.25
CA LEU A 222 -18.37 -21.62 16.20
C LEU A 222 -18.74 -22.11 17.61
N ASP A 223 -19.37 -23.28 17.74
CA ASP A 223 -19.71 -23.84 19.05
C ASP A 223 -18.45 -24.38 19.74
N ALA A 224 -17.56 -25.06 18.99
CA ALA A 224 -16.24 -25.41 19.50
C ALA A 224 -15.37 -24.18 19.80
N LEU A 225 -15.43 -23.13 18.97
CA LEU A 225 -14.75 -21.86 19.26
C LEU A 225 -15.23 -21.28 20.60
N LEU A 226 -16.55 -21.24 20.84
CA LEU A 226 -17.13 -20.74 22.09
C LEU A 226 -16.79 -21.64 23.29
N ALA A 227 -16.71 -22.96 23.09
CA ALA A 227 -16.26 -23.90 24.11
C ALA A 227 -14.80 -23.64 24.50
N ILE A 228 -13.90 -23.45 23.53
CA ILE A 228 -12.51 -23.04 23.76
C ILE A 228 -12.51 -21.71 24.53
N ALA A 229 -13.24 -20.69 24.06
CA ALA A 229 -13.29 -19.38 24.69
C ALA A 229 -13.77 -19.42 26.16
N ALA A 230 -14.65 -20.36 26.52
CA ALA A 230 -15.14 -20.53 27.89
C ALA A 230 -14.08 -21.08 28.87
N THR A 231 -12.98 -21.62 28.35
CA THR A 231 -11.85 -22.08 29.18
C THR A 231 -10.90 -20.95 29.57
N ALA A 232 -11.11 -19.72 29.10
CA ALA A 232 -10.33 -18.57 29.50
C ALA A 232 -10.37 -18.36 31.02
N ARG A 233 -9.25 -17.93 31.59
CA ARG A 233 -9.08 -17.63 33.02
C ARG A 233 -8.30 -16.32 33.18
N PRO A 234 -8.87 -15.16 32.80
CA PRO A 234 -8.16 -13.91 32.98
C PRO A 234 -7.92 -13.65 34.47
N PRO A 235 -6.75 -13.09 34.82
CA PRO A 235 -6.49 -12.63 36.18
C PRO A 235 -7.58 -11.66 36.64
N PRO A 236 -7.84 -11.56 37.96
CA PRO A 236 -8.76 -10.56 38.48
C PRO A 236 -8.31 -9.16 38.04
N PRO A 237 -9.25 -8.20 37.91
CA PRO A 237 -8.87 -6.82 37.66
C PRO A 237 -7.90 -6.37 38.75
N PRO A 238 -6.87 -5.57 38.41
CA PRO A 238 -6.05 -4.97 39.44
C PRO A 238 -6.96 -4.19 40.41
N PRO A 239 -6.63 -4.14 41.71
CA PRO A 239 -7.36 -3.30 42.65
C PRO A 239 -7.42 -1.88 42.05
N PRO A 240 -8.53 -1.14 42.23
CA PRO A 240 -8.56 0.26 41.83
C PRO A 240 -7.35 0.93 42.47
N GLY A 241 -6.35 1.25 41.65
CA GLY A 241 -5.09 1.78 42.15
C GLY A 241 -5.35 3.10 42.85
N GLU A 242 -4.55 3.37 43.89
CA GLU A 242 -4.45 4.68 44.52
C GLU A 242 -4.12 5.80 43.49
N ASP A 243 -3.67 5.43 42.28
CA ASP A 243 -3.45 6.29 41.11
C ASP A 243 -4.73 6.82 40.42
N ALA A 244 -5.93 6.46 40.89
CA ALA A 244 -7.16 7.15 40.49
C ALA A 244 -7.36 8.50 41.21
N GLU A 245 -6.64 8.72 42.33
CA GLU A 245 -6.68 9.97 43.12
C GLU A 245 -5.30 10.36 43.69
N ALA A 246 -4.19 9.81 43.18
CA ALA A 246 -2.86 10.19 43.62
C ALA A 246 -2.58 11.64 43.21
N GLU A 247 -2.61 12.54 44.20
CA GLU A 247 -2.05 13.88 44.12
C GLU A 247 -0.64 13.78 43.51
N ALA A 248 -0.51 14.21 42.26
CA ALA A 248 0.79 14.47 41.66
C ALA A 248 1.54 15.45 42.60
N PRO A 249 2.85 15.25 42.86
CA PRO A 249 3.61 16.16 43.71
C PRO A 249 3.42 17.57 43.17
N ALA A 250 2.91 18.45 44.03
CA ALA A 250 2.47 19.79 43.67
C ALA A 250 3.60 20.57 42.96
N VAL A 251 3.60 20.54 41.63
CA VAL A 251 4.33 21.52 40.82
C VAL A 251 3.49 22.79 40.83
N GLY A 252 3.55 23.55 41.93
CA GLY A 252 3.17 24.96 42.01
C GLY A 252 1.87 25.38 41.32
N LEU A 253 0.83 24.55 41.34
CA LEU A 253 -0.51 24.87 40.88
C LEU A 253 -1.43 24.94 42.12
N PRO A 254 -2.30 25.97 42.25
CA PRO A 254 -3.09 26.16 43.46
C PRO A 254 -4.01 24.95 43.71
N ALA A 255 -4.04 24.55 44.99
CA ALA A 255 -4.59 23.30 45.50
C ALA A 255 -6.03 23.02 45.08
N ALA A 256 -6.33 21.72 45.01
CA ALA A 256 -7.61 21.12 44.68
C ALA A 256 -8.78 21.81 45.41
N VAL A 257 -9.73 22.30 44.63
CA VAL A 257 -11.06 22.69 45.10
C VAL A 257 -11.96 21.48 44.90
N GLU A 258 -12.71 21.14 45.96
CA GLU A 258 -13.73 20.11 46.00
C GLU A 258 -14.58 20.07 44.72
N VAL A 259 -14.95 18.85 44.30
CA VAL A 259 -15.83 18.57 43.14
C VAL A 259 -17.27 18.97 43.48
N GLY A 260 -17.51 20.27 43.62
CA GLY A 260 -18.78 20.87 43.22
C GLY A 260 -18.89 20.87 41.69
N GLU A 261 -20.10 21.07 41.15
CA GLU A 261 -20.43 21.14 39.72
C GLU A 261 -19.50 22.09 38.92
N ARG A 262 -18.27 21.66 38.65
CA ARG A 262 -17.35 22.35 37.76
C ARG A 262 -17.83 22.08 36.34
N ALA A 263 -18.15 23.16 35.62
CA ALA A 263 -18.53 23.08 34.21
C ALA A 263 -17.46 22.28 33.44
N ARG A 264 -17.86 21.17 32.82
CA ARG A 264 -16.97 20.30 32.04
C ARG A 264 -16.34 21.09 30.89
N VAL A 265 -15.06 20.81 30.61
CA VAL A 265 -14.33 21.49 29.54
C VAL A 265 -14.68 20.85 28.20
N ARG A 266 -15.26 21.61 27.28
CA ARG A 266 -15.67 21.08 25.96
C ARG A 266 -14.50 20.97 25.01
N ILE A 267 -14.24 19.76 24.51
CA ILE A 267 -13.20 19.48 23.51
C ILE A 267 -13.88 18.92 22.26
N GLY A 268 -13.75 19.62 21.13
CA GLY A 268 -14.23 19.14 19.84
C GLY A 268 -13.37 18.00 19.32
N VAL A 269 -13.95 16.86 18.99
CA VAL A 269 -13.22 15.71 18.44
C VAL A 269 -13.61 15.50 16.98
N ALA A 270 -12.65 15.55 16.07
CA ALA A 270 -12.90 15.34 14.63
C ALA A 270 -13.29 13.87 14.37
N ARG A 271 -14.55 13.59 14.02
CA ARG A 271 -15.03 12.23 13.75
C ARG A 271 -15.85 12.16 12.48
N ASP A 272 -15.29 11.53 11.46
CA ASP A 272 -15.95 11.11 10.23
C ASP A 272 -15.02 10.17 9.42
N ALA A 273 -15.38 9.87 8.17
CA ALA A 273 -14.61 9.00 7.29
C ALA A 273 -13.16 9.48 7.04
N ALA A 274 -12.87 10.78 7.18
CA ALA A 274 -11.51 11.30 7.04
C ALA A 274 -10.71 11.22 8.35
N PHE A 275 -11.38 11.16 9.51
CA PHE A 275 -10.75 11.17 10.84
C PHE A 275 -11.40 10.14 11.77
N GLY A 276 -10.86 8.92 11.74
CA GLY A 276 -11.36 7.79 12.54
C GLY A 276 -10.35 7.21 13.52
N PHE A 277 -9.06 7.57 13.43
CA PHE A 277 -8.01 6.86 14.15
C PHE A 277 -7.78 7.45 15.53
N TYR A 278 -8.33 6.78 16.55
CA TYR A 278 -8.25 7.17 17.95
C TYR A 278 -8.09 5.95 18.86
N TYR A 279 -7.25 6.07 19.88
CA TYR A 279 -7.31 5.14 21.00
C TYR A 279 -8.55 5.42 21.85
N ALA A 280 -9.44 4.44 21.96
CA ALA A 280 -10.65 4.54 22.79
C ALA A 280 -10.30 4.88 24.26
N GLU A 281 -9.18 4.39 24.77
CA GLU A 281 -8.71 4.72 26.12
C GLU A 281 -8.22 6.17 26.25
N ASN A 282 -7.67 6.80 25.21
CA ASN A 282 -7.32 8.22 25.28
C ASN A 282 -8.55 9.09 25.49
N LEU A 283 -9.64 8.80 24.77
CA LEU A 283 -10.90 9.53 24.89
C LEU A 283 -11.47 9.38 26.30
N ARG A 284 -11.49 8.14 26.81
CA ARG A 284 -11.93 7.86 28.18
C ARG A 284 -11.07 8.59 29.22
N LEU A 285 -9.75 8.62 29.04
CA LEU A 285 -8.84 9.33 29.95
C LEU A 285 -9.08 10.84 29.92
N LEU A 286 -9.43 11.43 28.77
CA LEU A 286 -9.81 12.84 28.69
C LEU A 286 -11.14 13.11 29.41
N GLU A 287 -12.14 12.25 29.25
CA GLU A 287 -13.42 12.36 29.96
C GLU A 287 -13.23 12.21 31.48
N ALA A 288 -12.40 11.25 31.90
CA ALA A 288 -12.03 11.05 33.30
C ALA A 288 -11.28 12.27 33.89
N ALA A 289 -10.47 12.95 33.07
CA ALA A 289 -9.81 14.19 33.45
C ALA A 289 -10.74 15.43 33.45
N GLY A 290 -12.04 15.27 33.13
CA GLY A 290 -13.04 16.35 33.21
C GLY A 290 -13.45 16.96 31.87
N ALA A 291 -13.10 16.34 30.74
CA ALA A 291 -13.55 16.79 29.42
C ALA A 291 -15.00 16.36 29.12
N GLU A 292 -15.72 17.20 28.37
CA GLU A 292 -16.87 16.82 27.56
C GLU A 292 -16.41 16.72 26.10
N LEU A 293 -16.38 15.51 25.55
CA LEU A 293 -15.96 15.30 24.16
C LEU A 293 -17.15 15.51 23.22
N VAL A 294 -17.01 16.47 22.30
CA VAL A 294 -18.08 16.85 21.36
C VAL A 294 -17.65 16.46 19.94
N PRO A 295 -18.19 15.38 19.36
CA PRO A 295 -17.80 14.98 18.01
C PRO A 295 -18.26 16.02 16.98
N PHE A 296 -17.45 16.25 15.95
CA PHE A 296 -17.82 17.02 14.77
C PHE A 296 -17.20 16.41 13.51
N SER A 297 -17.85 16.57 12.36
CA SER A 297 -17.33 16.06 11.08
C SER A 297 -16.58 17.16 10.33
N PRO A 298 -15.27 17.01 10.06
CA PRO A 298 -14.57 17.87 9.12
C PRO A 298 -15.09 17.87 7.67
N LEU A 299 -15.78 16.82 7.24
CA LEU A 299 -16.33 16.68 5.88
C LEU A 299 -17.65 17.42 5.66
N SER A 300 -18.42 17.68 6.72
CA SER A 300 -19.80 18.19 6.59
C SER A 300 -20.25 19.14 7.70
N GLY A 301 -19.52 19.23 8.80
CA GLY A 301 -19.89 19.98 9.99
C GLY A 301 -19.21 21.34 10.15
N ALA A 302 -19.63 22.05 11.19
CA ALA A 302 -18.95 23.22 11.74
C ALA A 302 -18.23 22.85 13.04
N LEU A 303 -17.33 23.72 13.51
CA LEU A 303 -16.77 23.57 14.86
C LEU A 303 -17.90 23.67 15.90
N PRO A 304 -17.91 22.81 16.93
CA PRO A 304 -18.90 22.92 17.98
C PRO A 304 -18.75 24.24 18.74
N GLU A 305 -19.88 24.81 19.17
CA GLU A 305 -19.87 26.05 19.92
C GLU A 305 -19.20 25.88 21.29
N ARG A 306 -18.56 26.94 21.79
CA ARG A 306 -18.01 26.97 23.14
C ARG A 306 -16.97 25.87 23.42
N CYS A 307 -16.28 25.35 22.40
CA CYS A 307 -15.13 24.48 22.60
C CYS A 307 -13.91 25.27 23.06
N ALA A 308 -13.20 24.71 24.03
CA ALA A 308 -11.91 25.21 24.50
C ALA A 308 -10.73 24.50 23.83
N GLY A 309 -10.94 23.24 23.43
CA GLY A 309 -9.94 22.44 22.73
C GLY A 309 -10.49 21.77 21.46
N LEU A 310 -9.58 21.37 20.56
CA LEU A 310 -9.82 20.48 19.44
C LEU A 310 -8.84 19.30 19.50
N TYR A 311 -9.34 18.07 19.39
CA TYR A 311 -8.56 16.86 19.15
C TYR A 311 -8.84 16.37 17.73
N ILE A 312 -7.85 16.47 16.86
CA ILE A 312 -7.91 16.02 15.47
C ILE A 312 -6.97 14.82 15.32
N GLY A 313 -7.51 13.62 15.51
CA GLY A 313 -6.75 12.37 15.43
C GLY A 313 -6.30 12.03 14.02
N GLY A 314 -5.84 10.80 13.85
CA GLY A 314 -5.44 10.29 12.54
C GLY A 314 -6.62 9.96 11.63
N GLY A 315 -6.28 9.52 10.43
CA GLY A 315 -7.22 9.07 9.42
C GLY A 315 -6.61 9.20 8.04
N CYS A 316 -7.45 9.14 7.02
CA CYS A 316 -7.06 9.15 5.61
C CYS A 316 -7.61 10.41 4.90
N PRO A 317 -7.19 11.63 5.29
CA PRO A 317 -7.69 12.87 4.69
C PRO A 317 -7.43 12.95 3.18
N GLU A 318 -6.46 12.21 2.64
CA GLU A 318 -6.15 12.10 1.23
C GLU A 318 -7.30 11.52 0.39
N LEU A 319 -8.06 10.57 0.96
CA LEU A 319 -9.21 9.97 0.28
C LEU A 319 -10.39 10.94 0.18
N HIS A 320 -10.37 12.00 0.99
CA HIS A 320 -11.42 13.02 1.06
C HIS A 320 -10.90 14.44 0.80
N ALA A 321 -9.72 14.58 0.19
CA ALA A 321 -9.01 15.86 0.09
C ALA A 321 -9.85 16.96 -0.58
N ARG A 322 -10.61 16.61 -1.63
CA ARG A 322 -11.52 17.55 -2.32
C ARG A 322 -12.72 17.95 -1.46
N ALA A 323 -13.30 17.01 -0.73
CA ALA A 323 -14.42 17.28 0.15
C ALA A 323 -13.98 18.18 1.32
N LEU A 324 -12.82 17.91 1.92
CA LEU A 324 -12.22 18.76 2.95
C LEU A 324 -11.92 20.17 2.42
N ALA A 325 -11.34 20.30 1.23
CA ALA A 325 -11.07 21.60 0.61
C ALA A 325 -12.33 22.40 0.26
N ALA A 326 -13.47 21.72 0.10
CA ALA A 326 -14.77 22.39 -0.08
C ALA A 326 -15.27 23.02 1.22
N GLN A 327 -14.86 22.52 2.39
CA GLN A 327 -15.26 23.02 3.71
C GLN A 327 -14.48 24.28 4.14
N ARG A 328 -14.46 25.30 3.26
CA ARG A 328 -13.75 26.57 3.50
C ARG A 328 -14.13 27.28 4.81
N PRO A 329 -15.42 27.35 5.20
CA PRO A 329 -15.81 27.97 6.47
C PRO A 329 -15.20 27.25 7.68
N LEU A 330 -15.20 25.92 7.67
CA LEU A 330 -14.61 25.12 8.74
C LEU A 330 -13.09 25.31 8.79
N MET A 331 -12.40 25.23 7.65
CA MET A 331 -10.94 25.44 7.57
C MET A 331 -10.53 26.81 8.14
N ALA A 332 -11.28 27.86 7.78
CA ALA A 332 -11.06 29.20 8.32
C ALA A 332 -11.34 29.27 9.83
N ALA A 333 -12.39 28.57 10.31
CA ALA A 333 -12.72 28.49 11.72
C ALA A 333 -11.61 27.79 12.53
N VAL A 334 -11.09 26.65 12.05
CA VAL A 334 -9.97 25.92 12.70
C VAL A 334 -8.73 26.80 12.79
N ARG A 335 -8.39 27.51 11.71
CA ARG A 335 -7.26 28.44 11.71
C ARG A 335 -7.45 29.59 12.70
N ALA A 336 -8.65 30.16 12.75
CA ALA A 336 -8.98 31.23 13.70
C ALA A 336 -9.00 30.71 15.14
N PHE A 337 -9.46 29.48 15.39
CA PHE A 337 -9.47 28.84 16.69
C PHE A 337 -8.06 28.76 17.27
N ALA A 338 -7.13 28.18 16.51
CA ALA A 338 -5.71 28.12 16.85
C ALA A 338 -5.10 29.54 17.02
N GLY A 339 -5.46 30.47 16.14
CA GLY A 339 -5.01 31.86 16.17
C GLY A 339 -5.60 32.71 17.30
N ALA A 340 -6.66 32.27 17.97
CA ALA A 340 -7.27 32.98 19.10
C ALA A 340 -6.83 32.41 20.47
N GLY A 341 -5.96 31.39 20.48
CA GLY A 341 -5.47 30.76 21.70
C GLY A 341 -6.21 29.48 22.11
N GLY A 342 -7.08 28.95 21.25
CA GLY A 342 -7.70 27.65 21.48
C GLY A 342 -6.66 26.53 21.45
N VAL A 343 -6.87 25.49 22.27
CA VAL A 343 -5.95 24.34 22.37
C VAL A 343 -6.21 23.37 21.23
N VAL A 344 -5.19 23.00 20.45
CA VAL A 344 -5.34 22.03 19.35
C VAL A 344 -4.30 20.93 19.48
N TYR A 345 -4.76 19.69 19.64
CA TYR A 345 -3.93 18.49 19.59
C TYR A 345 -4.24 17.71 18.31
N ALA A 346 -3.23 17.44 17.49
CA ALA A 346 -3.41 16.73 16.23
C ALA A 346 -2.37 15.62 15.98
N GLU A 347 -2.82 14.50 15.42
CA GLU A 347 -2.00 13.30 15.22
C GLU A 347 -2.15 12.76 13.78
N GLY A 348 -1.07 12.28 13.17
CA GLY A 348 -1.10 11.63 11.85
C GLY A 348 -1.78 12.47 10.77
N GLY A 349 -2.91 11.98 10.24
CA GLY A 349 -3.76 12.73 9.30
C GLY A 349 -4.25 14.10 9.81
N GLY A 350 -4.36 14.30 11.13
CA GLY A 350 -4.64 15.59 11.72
C GLY A 350 -3.54 16.63 11.48
N LEU A 351 -2.26 16.23 11.52
CA LEU A 351 -1.14 17.10 11.14
C LEU A 351 -1.25 17.54 9.67
N VAL A 352 -1.59 16.60 8.79
CA VAL A 352 -1.82 16.83 7.37
C VAL A 352 -2.96 17.84 7.15
N PHE A 353 -4.07 17.69 7.87
CA PHE A 353 -5.20 18.60 7.83
C PHE A 353 -4.87 20.02 8.31
N LEU A 354 -3.93 20.17 9.26
CA LEU A 354 -3.47 21.47 9.75
C LEU A 354 -2.43 22.16 8.83
N SER A 355 -1.94 21.45 7.80
CA SER A 355 -1.04 22.01 6.78
C SER A 355 -1.76 23.00 5.85
N GLN A 356 -1.03 23.68 4.95
CA GLN A 356 -1.60 24.56 3.93
C GLN A 356 -2.33 23.78 2.83
N SER A 357 -1.81 22.61 2.45
CA SER A 357 -2.41 21.79 1.41
C SER A 357 -1.91 20.35 1.51
N LEU A 358 -2.75 19.42 1.06
CA LEU A 358 -2.43 18.01 0.85
C LEU A 358 -2.49 17.70 -0.63
N GLN A 359 -1.45 17.06 -1.17
CA GLN A 359 -1.43 16.51 -2.52
C GLN A 359 -1.63 14.98 -2.50
N PRO A 360 -2.82 14.47 -2.87
CA PRO A 360 -3.03 13.04 -3.05
C PRO A 360 -2.28 12.49 -4.28
N HIS A 361 -2.09 11.18 -4.35
CA HIS A 361 -1.46 10.52 -5.50
C HIS A 361 -2.18 10.84 -6.80
N GLY A 362 -1.45 11.33 -7.81
CA GLY A 362 -2.00 11.63 -9.13
C GLY A 362 -3.04 12.76 -9.16
N GLU A 363 -3.22 13.49 -8.06
CA GLU A 363 -4.19 14.60 -7.95
C GLU A 363 -3.50 15.95 -7.71
N LEU A 364 -4.26 17.02 -7.97
CA LEU A 364 -3.81 18.38 -7.65
C LEU A 364 -3.87 18.63 -6.13
N PRO A 365 -2.97 19.48 -5.58
CA PRO A 365 -3.02 19.86 -4.17
C PRO A 365 -4.38 20.45 -3.78
N ALA A 366 -4.97 19.92 -2.72
CA ALA A 366 -6.20 20.39 -2.10
C ALA A 366 -5.87 21.27 -0.89
N ALA A 367 -6.56 22.41 -0.76
CA ALA A 367 -6.35 23.35 0.34
C ALA A 367 -6.77 22.74 1.69
N MET A 368 -5.92 22.92 2.70
CA MET A 368 -6.12 22.44 4.07
C MET A 368 -6.27 23.63 5.05
N ALA A 369 -6.31 23.42 6.36
CA ALA A 369 -6.65 24.47 7.33
C ALA A 369 -5.63 25.62 7.38
N GLY A 370 -4.37 25.36 6.99
CA GLY A 370 -3.32 26.35 6.91
C GLY A 370 -2.94 26.95 8.26
N VAL A 371 -2.98 26.14 9.33
CA VAL A 371 -2.46 26.51 10.65
C VAL A 371 -0.94 26.53 10.62
N PHE A 372 -0.34 25.50 10.03
CA PHE A 372 1.11 25.46 9.79
C PHE A 372 1.44 25.85 8.35
N PRO A 373 2.58 26.54 8.12
CA PRO A 373 2.93 27.10 6.81
C PRO A 373 3.72 26.11 5.94
N PHE A 374 3.36 24.82 5.99
CA PHE A 374 3.95 23.79 5.13
C PHE A 374 2.85 23.08 4.33
N ARG A 375 3.25 22.36 3.30
CA ARG A 375 2.42 21.55 2.42
C ARG A 375 2.82 20.10 2.59
N THR A 376 1.86 19.21 2.37
CA THR A 376 2.04 17.77 2.47
C THR A 376 1.70 17.11 1.14
N ALA A 377 2.33 15.97 0.88
CA ALA A 377 2.00 15.11 -0.25
C ALA A 377 2.02 13.65 0.21
N MET A 378 1.25 12.82 -0.47
CA MET A 378 1.33 11.38 -0.26
C MET A 378 2.62 10.84 -0.89
N ALA A 379 3.37 10.06 -0.12
CA ALA A 379 4.60 9.40 -0.52
C ALA A 379 4.31 8.22 -1.47
N GLU A 380 5.18 7.97 -2.43
CA GLU A 380 5.12 6.78 -3.29
C GLU A 380 5.73 5.54 -2.63
N ASP A 381 6.50 5.74 -1.54
CA ASP A 381 7.16 4.69 -0.77
C ASP A 381 6.22 4.00 0.23
N ARG A 382 6.72 2.90 0.85
CA ARG A 382 5.99 2.17 1.89
C ARG A 382 5.63 3.08 3.09
N PRO A 383 4.48 2.84 3.74
CA PRO A 383 4.10 3.59 4.93
C PRO A 383 5.17 3.47 6.01
N LYS A 384 5.45 4.58 6.70
CA LYS A 384 6.34 4.63 7.85
C LYS A 384 5.55 4.14 9.06
N ILE A 385 5.97 2.99 9.58
CA ILE A 385 5.28 2.28 10.67
C ILE A 385 6.30 1.94 11.74
N GLY A 386 5.97 2.18 13.01
CA GLY A 386 6.74 1.66 14.13
C GLY A 386 6.36 2.26 15.47
N TYR A 387 6.74 1.57 16.53
CA TYR A 387 6.65 2.07 17.90
C TYR A 387 7.58 3.26 18.11
N VAL A 388 7.15 4.22 18.93
CA VAL A 388 7.91 5.44 19.21
C VAL A 388 7.81 5.83 20.68
N GLU A 389 8.96 6.16 21.27
CA GLU A 389 9.04 6.83 22.57
C GLU A 389 9.16 8.33 22.35
N VAL A 390 8.39 9.11 23.10
CA VAL A 390 8.28 10.56 22.96
C VAL A 390 8.52 11.23 24.31
N THR A 391 9.46 12.16 24.34
CA THR A 391 9.72 13.03 25.49
C THR A 391 9.33 14.46 25.13
N PRO A 392 8.35 15.07 25.81
CA PRO A 392 8.01 16.48 25.63
C PRO A 392 9.22 17.39 25.85
N THR A 393 9.47 18.30 24.91
CA THR A 393 10.52 19.33 25.07
C THR A 393 10.02 20.49 25.93
N ALA A 394 10.92 21.38 26.34
CA ALA A 394 10.54 22.65 26.98
C ALA A 394 9.65 23.56 26.11
N ALA A 395 9.60 23.31 24.80
CA ALA A 395 8.75 24.05 23.87
C ALA A 395 7.38 23.40 23.64
N CYS A 396 7.10 22.23 24.24
CA CYS A 396 5.81 21.57 24.16
C CYS A 396 4.74 22.40 24.89
N PRO A 397 3.69 22.88 24.21
CA PRO A 397 2.70 23.74 24.86
C PRO A 397 1.65 22.95 25.65
N LEU A 398 1.47 21.67 25.33
CA LEU A 398 0.35 20.87 25.83
C LEU A 398 0.74 19.91 26.94
N PHE A 399 1.94 19.36 26.90
CA PHE A 399 2.34 18.24 27.75
C PHE A 399 3.53 18.60 28.65
N PRO A 400 3.51 18.17 29.92
CA PRO A 400 4.56 18.50 30.86
C PRO A 400 5.85 17.71 30.56
N PRO A 401 7.02 18.24 30.92
CA PRO A 401 8.25 17.46 30.93
C PRO A 401 8.10 16.25 31.86
N GLY A 402 8.82 15.17 31.60
CA GLY A 402 8.74 13.96 32.40
C GLY A 402 9.32 12.74 31.67
N PRO A 403 9.05 11.51 32.15
CA PRO A 403 9.53 10.28 31.51
C PRO A 403 8.97 10.13 30.09
N PRO A 404 9.57 9.32 29.21
CA PRO A 404 9.04 9.12 27.87
C PRO A 404 7.61 8.57 27.88
N ALA A 405 6.73 9.17 27.08
CA ALA A 405 5.44 8.58 26.69
C ALA A 405 5.65 7.61 25.53
N ARG A 406 4.70 6.68 25.34
CA ARG A 406 4.75 5.68 24.28
C ARG A 406 3.58 5.84 23.32
N GLY A 407 3.85 5.50 22.06
CA GLY A 407 2.89 5.57 20.98
C GLY A 407 3.39 4.86 19.73
N HIS A 408 2.79 5.17 18.60
CA HIS A 408 3.28 4.69 17.31
C HIS A 408 3.25 5.78 16.24
N VAL A 409 3.97 5.53 15.16
CA VAL A 409 3.91 6.29 13.92
C VAL A 409 3.28 5.39 12.87
N HIS A 410 2.29 5.90 12.14
CA HIS A 410 1.73 5.27 10.96
C HIS A 410 1.29 6.35 9.97
N HIS A 411 2.09 6.57 8.91
CA HIS A 411 1.71 7.51 7.84
C HIS A 411 2.40 7.17 6.51
N CYS A 412 1.78 7.62 5.42
CA CYS A 412 2.31 7.55 4.06
C CYS A 412 2.37 8.94 3.40
N SER A 413 2.56 10.00 4.19
CA SER A 413 2.70 11.39 3.71
C SER A 413 4.03 12.02 4.10
N GLU A 414 4.50 12.97 3.30
CA GLU A 414 5.74 13.74 3.53
C GLU A 414 5.45 15.24 3.53
N ILE A 415 6.38 16.02 4.10
CA ILE A 415 6.30 17.47 4.15
C ILE A 415 7.20 18.02 3.04
N LEU A 416 6.61 18.75 2.09
CA LEU A 416 7.29 19.19 0.86
C LEU A 416 8.32 20.32 1.07
N GLN A 417 8.36 20.94 2.25
CA GLN A 417 9.34 21.97 2.56
C GLN A 417 10.43 21.40 3.50
N GLU A 418 11.61 21.12 2.94
CA GLU A 418 12.77 20.52 3.64
C GLU A 418 13.30 21.34 4.83
N HIS A 419 12.98 22.65 4.89
CA HIS A 419 13.42 23.55 5.96
C HIS A 419 12.45 23.65 7.14
N VAL A 420 11.37 22.89 7.14
CA VAL A 420 10.40 22.90 8.24
C VAL A 420 10.82 21.77 9.16
N VAL A 421 11.45 22.15 10.29
CA VAL A 421 11.86 21.38 11.48
C VAL A 421 11.60 19.86 11.39
N GLY A 422 12.66 19.08 11.61
CA GLY A 422 12.71 17.61 11.51
C GLY A 422 11.50 16.83 12.04
N GLY A 423 11.36 15.62 11.52
CA GLY A 423 10.30 14.68 11.87
C GLY A 423 10.35 13.44 10.99
N PHE A 424 9.47 12.48 11.25
CA PHE A 424 9.36 11.22 10.47
C PHE A 424 8.99 11.44 9.00
N ALA A 425 8.60 12.67 8.63
CA ALA A 425 8.20 13.09 7.30
C ALA A 425 9.22 12.77 6.19
N ASN A 426 10.54 12.90 6.44
CA ASN A 426 11.57 12.78 5.40
C ASN A 426 12.55 11.68 5.82
N GLY A 427 12.55 10.57 5.08
CA GLY A 427 13.23 9.33 5.46
C GLY A 427 14.72 9.52 5.78
N ALA A 428 15.08 9.40 7.05
CA ALA A 428 16.43 9.03 7.42
C ALA A 428 16.41 8.26 8.75
N ALA A 429 16.60 6.94 8.64
CA ALA A 429 17.20 6.11 9.70
C ALA A 429 18.70 6.45 9.92
N ARG A 430 19.07 7.71 9.71
CA ARG A 430 20.37 8.33 9.97
C ARG A 430 20.08 9.74 10.42
N GLY A 431 20.26 10.01 11.72
CA GLY A 431 20.01 11.31 12.31
C GLY A 431 20.83 12.41 11.65
N ALA A 432 20.25 13.07 10.65
CA ALA A 432 20.50 14.48 10.48
C ALA A 432 19.52 15.17 11.44
N LEU A 433 20.03 15.67 12.57
CA LEU A 433 19.38 16.73 13.34
C LEU A 433 18.88 17.75 12.32
N GLY A 434 17.57 17.79 12.07
CA GLY A 434 16.99 18.80 11.21
C GLY A 434 17.48 20.14 11.75
N ARG A 435 18.30 20.85 10.98
CA ARG A 435 18.77 22.18 11.39
C ARG A 435 17.50 22.98 11.71
N PRO A 436 17.42 23.63 12.89
CA PRO A 436 16.27 24.47 13.20
C PRO A 436 16.09 25.45 12.05
N ALA A 437 14.86 25.55 11.54
CA ALA A 437 14.53 26.51 10.51
C ALA A 437 15.04 27.89 10.95
N PRO A 438 15.78 28.64 10.10
CA PRO A 438 16.03 30.04 10.40
C PRO A 438 14.68 30.70 10.62
N ARG A 439 14.57 31.48 11.70
CA ARG A 439 13.37 32.25 12.05
C ARG A 439 12.79 32.84 10.76
N SER A 440 11.56 32.46 10.42
CA SER A 440 10.94 33.00 9.21
C SER A 440 10.92 34.52 9.32
N SER A 441 11.23 35.20 8.22
CA SER A 441 11.08 36.65 8.08
C SER A 441 9.62 37.13 8.24
N SER A 442 8.67 36.20 8.46
CA SER A 442 7.24 36.44 8.67
C SER A 442 6.78 36.40 10.13
N GLY A 443 7.68 36.22 11.12
CA GLY A 443 7.34 36.41 12.53
C GLY A 443 6.49 35.32 13.20
N ALA A 444 6.24 34.19 12.55
CA ALA A 444 5.58 33.03 13.15
C ALA A 444 6.62 31.95 13.47
N GLY A 445 7.20 31.97 14.68
CA GLY A 445 8.11 30.90 15.11
C GLY A 445 7.33 29.66 15.56
N TRP A 446 7.58 28.51 14.95
CA TRP A 446 7.19 27.19 15.46
C TRP A 446 8.38 26.48 16.09
N ALA A 447 8.12 25.53 16.99
CA ALA A 447 9.13 24.76 17.70
C ALA A 447 8.80 23.25 17.71
N ALA A 448 9.81 22.41 17.92
CA ALA A 448 9.62 20.97 18.10
C ALA A 448 9.03 20.70 19.50
N GLY A 449 7.85 20.09 19.55
CA GLY A 449 7.16 19.74 20.79
C GLY A 449 7.73 18.49 21.44
N TYR A 450 8.41 17.64 20.67
CA TYR A 450 8.92 16.34 21.10
C TYR A 450 10.39 16.12 20.74
N SER A 451 11.06 15.36 21.59
CA SER A 451 12.10 14.44 21.14
C SER A 451 11.47 13.06 20.99
N ALA A 452 11.56 12.46 19.80
CA ALA A 452 10.95 11.19 19.46
C ALA A 452 12.02 10.17 19.04
N ARG A 453 11.91 8.92 19.49
CA ARG A 453 12.80 7.83 19.11
C ARG A 453 11.99 6.63 18.66
N MET A 454 12.14 6.22 17.40
CA MET A 454 11.56 4.97 16.92
C MET A 454 12.25 3.78 17.58
N GLN A 455 11.48 2.74 17.85
CA GLN A 455 12.00 1.46 18.31
C GLN A 455 12.44 0.64 17.11
N ALA A 456 13.65 0.93 16.62
CA ALA A 456 14.31 0.17 15.56
C ALA A 456 15.82 0.10 15.82
N PRO A 457 16.51 -0.97 15.36
CA PRO A 457 17.96 -1.07 15.53
C PRO A 457 18.69 0.14 14.96
N GLY A 458 19.47 0.83 15.80
CA GLY A 458 20.25 2.00 15.40
C GLY A 458 19.45 3.30 15.22
N ALA A 459 18.17 3.33 15.61
CA ALA A 459 17.37 4.55 15.54
C ALA A 459 17.83 5.59 16.58
N GLU A 460 18.15 6.79 16.10
CA GLU A 460 18.48 7.94 16.95
C GLU A 460 17.22 8.73 17.33
N ALA A 461 17.32 9.51 18.41
CA ALA A 461 16.26 10.45 18.74
C ALA A 461 16.25 11.63 17.77
N ILE A 462 15.08 11.96 17.25
CA ILE A 462 14.84 13.11 16.38
C ILE A 462 13.99 14.16 17.12
N LEU A 463 14.03 15.40 16.64
CA LEU A 463 13.02 16.38 17.00
C LEU A 463 11.79 16.13 16.15
N GLU A 464 10.60 16.22 16.74
CA GLU A 464 9.31 15.90 16.12
C GLU A 464 8.21 16.77 16.77
N GLY A 465 7.05 16.86 16.13
CA GLY A 465 5.90 17.60 16.64
C GLY A 465 5.99 19.11 16.39
N PHE A 466 5.09 19.63 15.57
CA PHE A 466 4.96 21.04 15.25
C PHE A 466 4.18 21.75 16.35
N SER A 467 4.85 22.64 17.07
CA SER A 467 4.24 23.45 18.13
C SER A 467 4.13 24.91 17.72
N TRP A 468 2.94 25.50 17.89
CA TRP A 468 2.69 26.92 17.70
C TRP A 468 1.60 27.39 18.65
N ARG A 469 1.92 28.33 19.56
CA ARG A 469 1.00 28.79 20.61
C ARG A 469 0.45 27.60 21.42
N CYS A 470 -0.86 27.37 21.43
CA CYS A 470 -1.51 26.24 22.09
C CYS A 470 -1.82 25.08 21.12
N VAL A 471 -1.10 24.99 20.00
CA VAL A 471 -1.23 23.91 19.01
C VAL A 471 -0.03 22.98 19.10
N LEU A 472 -0.29 21.67 19.09
CA LEU A 472 0.70 20.62 18.93
C LEU A 472 0.19 19.61 17.91
N ALA A 473 0.96 19.38 16.85
CA ALA A 473 0.62 18.43 15.81
C ALA A 473 1.82 17.54 15.43
N SER A 474 1.64 16.23 15.31
CA SER A 474 2.73 15.29 15.00
C SER A 474 2.26 14.10 14.19
N TYR A 475 3.16 13.39 13.52
CA TYR A 475 2.88 12.06 12.98
C TYR A 475 2.77 10.97 14.05
N VAL A 476 3.11 11.26 15.30
CA VAL A 476 2.98 10.33 16.41
C VAL A 476 1.53 10.27 16.92
N HIS A 477 1.03 9.05 17.08
CA HIS A 477 -0.18 8.72 17.84
C HIS A 477 0.23 8.28 19.24
N LEU A 478 0.02 9.14 20.24
CA LEU A 478 0.35 8.83 21.63
C LEU A 478 -0.74 7.99 22.26
N HIS A 479 -0.35 6.98 23.04
CA HIS A 479 -1.30 6.29 23.91
C HIS A 479 -1.22 6.88 25.32
N PHE A 480 -2.20 7.67 25.74
CA PHE A 480 -2.22 8.36 27.04
C PHE A 480 -2.18 7.39 28.22
N GLY A 481 -2.58 6.13 28.05
CA GLY A 481 -2.34 5.10 29.07
C GLY A 481 -0.85 4.92 29.43
N SER A 482 0.09 5.19 28.52
CA SER A 482 1.53 5.13 28.82
C SER A 482 1.98 6.21 29.80
N ARG A 483 1.26 7.35 29.84
CA ARG A 483 1.46 8.49 30.73
C ARG A 483 0.11 9.22 30.96
N PRO A 484 -0.71 8.79 31.93
CA PRO A 484 -2.06 9.32 32.12
C PRO A 484 -2.13 10.83 32.46
N ASP A 485 -1.03 11.40 32.95
CA ASP A 485 -0.89 12.84 33.21
C ASP A 485 -1.00 13.70 31.94
N LEU A 486 -0.74 13.13 30.75
CA LEU A 486 -0.92 13.83 29.47
C LEU A 486 -2.38 14.24 29.24
N ALA A 487 -3.34 13.36 29.56
CA ALA A 487 -4.76 13.66 29.42
C ALA A 487 -5.17 14.80 30.37
N HIS A 488 -4.73 14.74 31.63
CA HIS A 488 -4.98 15.78 32.63
C HIS A 488 -4.39 17.13 32.19
N SER A 489 -3.16 17.14 31.69
CA SER A 489 -2.53 18.36 31.18
C SER A 489 -3.29 18.96 30.01
N LEU A 490 -3.74 18.15 29.05
CA LEU A 490 -4.51 18.63 27.91
C LEU A 490 -5.83 19.28 28.36
N VAL A 491 -6.56 18.64 29.28
CA VAL A 491 -7.83 19.19 29.82
C VAL A 491 -7.58 20.46 30.63
N ALA A 492 -6.54 20.49 31.48
CA ALA A 492 -6.17 21.67 32.25
C ALA A 492 -5.80 22.86 31.35
N ARG A 493 -5.08 22.62 30.24
CA ARG A 493 -4.79 23.66 29.24
C ARG A 493 -6.05 24.19 28.58
N CYS A 494 -6.99 23.30 28.24
CA CYS A 494 -8.30 23.70 27.70
C CYS A 494 -9.09 24.53 28.73
N ALA A 495 -9.06 24.17 30.02
CA ALA A 495 -9.76 24.91 31.07
C ALA A 495 -9.32 26.39 31.19
N ALA A 496 -8.08 26.70 30.78
CA ALA A 496 -7.54 28.06 30.82
C ALA A 496 -7.88 28.92 29.59
N VAL A 497 -8.60 28.38 28.60
CA VAL A 497 -8.91 29.08 27.34
C VAL A 497 -10.05 30.08 27.55
N ASP A 498 -9.88 31.30 27.04
CA ASP A 498 -11.00 32.25 26.88
C ASP A 498 -11.90 31.80 25.71
N VAL A 499 -12.87 30.96 26.06
CA VAL A 499 -13.83 30.36 25.13
C VAL A 499 -14.66 31.43 24.40
N ALA A 500 -14.93 32.58 25.01
CA ALA A 500 -15.72 33.64 24.39
C ALA A 500 -14.94 34.30 23.24
N THR A 501 -13.67 34.64 23.49
CA THR A 501 -12.76 35.20 22.47
C THR A 501 -12.55 34.21 21.33
N VAL A 502 -12.24 32.94 21.65
CA VAL A 502 -12.06 31.90 20.64
C VAL A 502 -13.33 31.71 19.81
N SER A 503 -14.50 31.59 20.44
CA SER A 503 -15.77 31.40 19.73
C SER A 503 -16.16 32.59 18.86
N ALA A 504 -15.85 33.82 19.28
CA ALA A 504 -16.08 35.01 18.47
C ALA A 504 -15.19 35.02 17.21
N ALA A 505 -13.91 34.68 17.37
CA ALA A 505 -12.96 34.61 16.26
C ALA A 505 -13.34 33.53 15.24
N THR A 506 -13.73 32.33 15.68
CA THR A 506 -14.14 31.24 14.78
C THR A 506 -15.39 31.58 13.98
N ARG A 507 -16.43 32.15 14.63
CA ARG A 507 -17.66 32.57 13.93
C ARG A 507 -17.39 33.66 12.90
N ALA A 508 -16.55 34.65 13.24
CA ALA A 508 -16.19 35.72 12.32
C ALA A 508 -15.45 35.18 11.09
N ALA A 509 -14.48 34.29 11.29
CA ALA A 509 -13.71 33.68 10.21
C ALA A 509 -14.56 32.76 9.32
N ALA A 510 -15.39 31.89 9.91
CA ALA A 510 -16.31 31.02 9.17
C ALA A 510 -17.28 31.84 8.30
N SER A 511 -17.87 32.90 8.88
CA SER A 511 -18.79 33.79 8.16
C SER A 511 -18.12 34.53 7.01
N ALA A 512 -16.89 35.00 7.21
CA ALA A 512 -16.12 35.67 6.16
C ALA A 512 -15.78 34.71 5.01
N ALA A 513 -15.37 33.49 5.31
CA ALA A 513 -15.08 32.47 4.31
C ALA A 513 -16.33 32.01 3.54
N ALA A 514 -17.48 31.88 4.22
CA ALA A 514 -18.75 31.56 3.58
C ALA A 514 -19.20 32.66 2.59
N ARG A 515 -19.06 33.94 2.98
CA ARG A 515 -19.33 35.08 2.08
C ARG A 515 -18.41 35.11 0.87
N ALA A 516 -17.12 34.83 1.07
CA ALA A 516 -16.14 34.79 -0.02
C ALA A 516 -16.38 33.63 -1.00
N ALA A 517 -17.06 32.56 -0.56
CA ALA A 517 -17.44 31.44 -1.41
C ALA A 517 -18.78 31.65 -2.15
N SER A 518 -19.52 32.72 -1.84
CA SER A 518 -20.83 33.00 -2.44
C SER A 518 -20.68 33.58 -3.87
N PRO A 519 -21.50 33.16 -4.85
CA PRO A 519 -21.38 33.60 -6.25
C PRO A 519 -21.43 35.12 -6.46
N GLU A 520 -22.15 35.85 -5.61
CA GLU A 520 -22.27 37.31 -5.69
C GLU A 520 -20.95 38.06 -5.45
N TYR A 521 -20.01 37.47 -4.71
CA TYR A 521 -18.71 38.09 -4.37
C TYR A 521 -17.58 37.68 -5.31
N CYS A 522 -17.82 36.70 -6.20
CA CYS A 522 -16.93 36.27 -7.28
C CYS A 522 -17.11 37.11 -8.57
N ARG A 523 -17.39 38.42 -8.45
CA ARG A 523 -17.21 39.36 -9.57
C ARG A 523 -15.82 40.00 -9.47
N PRO A 524 -15.01 40.03 -10.54
CA PRO A 524 -13.73 40.71 -10.49
C PRO A 524 -13.96 42.20 -10.21
N ARG A 525 -13.35 42.71 -9.14
CA ARG A 525 -13.21 44.16 -8.93
C ARG A 525 -12.53 44.72 -10.18
N ARG A 526 -13.23 45.57 -10.93
CA ARG A 526 -12.63 46.34 -12.03
C ARG A 526 -11.42 47.08 -11.49
N ALA A 527 -10.25 46.80 -12.06
CA ALA A 527 -9.05 47.58 -11.82
C ALA A 527 -9.30 49.02 -12.25
N TYR A 528 -8.96 49.96 -11.36
CA TYR A 528 -8.83 51.37 -11.69
C TYR A 528 -7.71 51.51 -12.74
N SER A 529 -8.04 52.06 -13.90
CA SER A 529 -7.07 52.57 -14.88
C SER A 529 -7.01 54.09 -14.71
N THR A 530 -5.80 54.59 -14.54
CA THR A 530 -5.46 56.00 -14.43
C THR A 530 -5.51 56.70 -15.80
N THR A 531 -6.07 57.91 -15.80
CA THR A 531 -5.80 59.08 -16.66
C THR A 531 -6.04 58.99 -18.17
N THR A 532 -7.11 59.66 -18.63
CA THR A 532 -7.03 60.91 -19.44
C THR A 532 -8.44 61.50 -19.64
N SER A 533 -8.58 62.80 -19.40
CA SER A 533 -9.80 63.60 -19.59
C SER A 533 -9.77 64.30 -20.98
N PRO A 534 -10.76 65.15 -21.32
CA PRO A 534 -12.05 64.78 -21.92
C PRO A 534 -12.19 65.44 -23.32
N GLU A 535 -13.08 64.96 -24.20
CA GLU A 535 -13.74 65.84 -25.18
C GLU A 535 -14.88 65.14 -25.94
N HIS A 536 -16.00 65.86 -26.06
CA HIS A 536 -17.11 65.76 -27.02
C HIS A 536 -18.05 64.53 -27.03
N ALA A 537 -19.29 64.79 -26.56
CA ALA A 537 -20.54 64.23 -27.11
C ALA A 537 -21.23 65.34 -27.95
N PRO A 538 -22.35 65.15 -28.71
CA PRO A 538 -23.24 63.98 -28.98
C PRO A 538 -23.58 63.90 -30.52
N PRO A 539 -24.77 63.46 -31.07
CA PRO A 539 -25.91 62.63 -30.64
C PRO A 539 -26.30 61.49 -31.67
N PRO A 540 -27.43 60.75 -31.51
CA PRO A 540 -27.72 59.46 -32.17
C PRO A 540 -28.76 59.52 -33.33
N ALA A 541 -28.72 58.56 -34.26
CA ALA A 541 -29.77 58.26 -35.26
C ALA A 541 -29.53 56.85 -35.83
N SER A 542 -30.43 55.85 -35.73
CA SER A 542 -31.74 55.63 -36.38
C SER A 542 -31.68 54.50 -37.42
N ARG A 543 -32.44 53.43 -37.13
CA ARG A 543 -33.07 52.39 -37.99
C ARG A 543 -32.89 52.45 -39.53
N SER A 544 -32.56 51.28 -40.11
CA SER A 544 -33.23 50.65 -41.29
C SER A 544 -32.63 49.25 -41.52
N ARG A 545 -33.35 48.13 -41.31
CA ARG A 545 -34.24 47.36 -42.23
C ARG A 545 -33.59 46.82 -43.52
N GLY A 546 -33.66 45.48 -43.65
CA GLY A 546 -33.59 44.69 -44.91
C GLY A 546 -32.21 44.08 -45.19
N GLY A 547 -32.02 42.78 -45.39
CA GLY A 547 -32.93 41.66 -45.53
C GLY A 547 -32.17 40.34 -45.75
N ALA A 548 -32.93 39.26 -45.89
CA ALA A 548 -32.58 37.94 -46.44
C ALA A 548 -31.67 36.99 -45.61
N MET A 549 -32.37 36.11 -44.90
CA MET A 549 -32.07 34.70 -44.54
C MET A 549 -31.64 33.85 -45.77
N PRO A 550 -31.05 32.62 -45.64
CA PRO A 550 -31.51 31.66 -44.63
C PRO A 550 -30.54 30.59 -44.06
N HIS A 551 -31.07 29.95 -43.01
CA HIS A 551 -30.79 28.60 -42.47
C HIS A 551 -29.49 28.43 -41.65
N VAL A 552 -29.44 27.89 -40.43
CA VAL A 552 -30.42 27.28 -39.51
C VAL A 552 -29.89 27.49 -38.07
N TRP A 553 -30.80 27.78 -37.15
CA TRP A 553 -30.56 28.09 -35.74
C TRP A 553 -30.80 26.88 -34.82
N SER A 554 -30.16 26.96 -33.64
CA SER A 554 -30.65 26.54 -32.30
C SER A 554 -30.91 25.05 -32.04
N SER A 555 -30.17 24.37 -31.15
CA SER A 555 -30.22 24.41 -29.66
C SER A 555 -31.47 23.68 -29.08
N PRO A 556 -31.58 23.47 -27.75
CA PRO A 556 -31.02 22.38 -26.94
C PRO A 556 -32.13 21.58 -26.19
N ASN A 557 -31.71 20.73 -25.23
CA ASN A 557 -32.47 20.06 -24.15
C ASN A 557 -33.01 18.65 -24.40
N LEU A 558 -32.47 17.68 -23.66
CA LEU A 558 -33.25 16.57 -23.13
C LEU A 558 -32.69 16.10 -21.77
N ALA A 559 -33.31 16.60 -20.71
CA ALA A 559 -33.28 16.02 -19.37
C ALA A 559 -34.70 16.17 -18.79
N ALA A 560 -35.53 15.15 -18.95
CA ALA A 560 -36.67 14.79 -18.10
C ALA A 560 -37.49 13.70 -18.80
N ALA A 561 -37.53 12.49 -18.22
CA ALA A 561 -38.72 11.64 -18.11
C ALA A 561 -38.36 10.25 -17.58
N LEU A 562 -38.42 10.09 -16.25
CA LEU A 562 -38.88 8.85 -15.62
C LEU A 562 -40.28 9.16 -15.07
N ALA A 563 -41.28 8.36 -15.45
CA ALA A 563 -42.37 7.83 -14.61
C ALA A 563 -43.70 7.59 -15.38
N ARG A 564 -44.22 6.37 -15.18
CA ARG A 564 -45.62 5.89 -15.17
C ARG A 564 -46.27 5.27 -16.43
N SER A 565 -46.43 3.95 -16.38
CA SER A 565 -47.66 3.12 -16.51
C SER A 565 -47.17 1.64 -16.48
N GLU A 566 -47.44 0.75 -15.51
CA GLU A 566 -48.71 0.17 -15.01
C GLU A 566 -49.75 -0.02 -16.14
N GLY A 567 -50.20 -1.20 -16.56
CA GLY A 567 -50.00 -2.60 -16.14
C GLY A 567 -50.83 -3.55 -17.03
N ALA A 568 -50.84 -4.85 -16.67
CA ALA A 568 -51.66 -5.97 -17.19
C ALA A 568 -51.21 -6.56 -18.56
N GLU A 569 -51.08 -7.88 -18.82
CA GLU A 569 -51.84 -9.05 -18.35
C GLU A 569 -51.03 -10.39 -18.35
N HIS A 570 -51.34 -11.21 -17.34
CA HIS A 570 -51.49 -12.68 -17.24
C HIS A 570 -50.97 -13.71 -18.27
N GLY A 571 -50.38 -14.79 -17.70
CA GLY A 571 -50.49 -16.21 -18.12
C GLY A 571 -49.43 -16.69 -19.14
N ALA A 572 -48.79 -17.85 -19.05
CA ALA A 572 -49.03 -19.06 -18.26
C ALA A 572 -47.75 -19.94 -18.17
N SER A 573 -47.81 -20.89 -17.25
CA SER A 573 -46.95 -22.04 -16.95
C SER A 573 -46.43 -22.90 -18.12
N GLY A 574 -45.29 -23.57 -17.92
CA GLY A 574 -44.94 -24.79 -18.68
C GLY A 574 -43.55 -25.35 -18.38
N SER A 575 -43.49 -26.39 -17.55
CA SER A 575 -42.36 -27.30 -17.31
C SER A 575 -42.19 -28.34 -18.42
N ALA A 576 -40.95 -28.74 -18.75
CA ALA A 576 -40.49 -30.08 -19.23
C ALA A 576 -39.03 -29.95 -19.74
N SER A 577 -38.03 -30.44 -19.01
CA SER A 577 -37.46 -31.81 -19.02
C SER A 577 -36.48 -32.12 -20.16
N ALA A 578 -35.37 -32.73 -19.75
CA ALA A 578 -34.31 -33.35 -20.55
C ALA A 578 -34.82 -34.37 -21.59
N ASP A 579 -34.19 -34.37 -22.77
CA ASP A 579 -33.48 -35.52 -23.37
C ASP A 579 -33.20 -35.27 -24.86
N ALA A 580 -31.93 -35.42 -25.27
CA ALA A 580 -31.51 -36.14 -26.49
C ALA A 580 -30.00 -35.94 -26.77
N LEU A 581 -29.21 -36.89 -26.26
CA LEU A 581 -27.92 -37.31 -26.81
C LEU A 581 -28.14 -38.04 -28.14
N ALA A 582 -27.37 -37.70 -29.20
CA ALA A 582 -26.80 -38.67 -30.16
C ALA A 582 -25.98 -37.95 -31.25
N GLY A 583 -24.71 -38.34 -31.43
CA GLY A 583 -23.92 -37.97 -32.60
C GLY A 583 -22.40 -37.99 -32.40
N ALA A 584 -21.83 -39.15 -32.06
CA ALA A 584 -20.39 -39.36 -31.97
C ALA A 584 -19.77 -39.81 -33.32
N SER A 585 -18.54 -39.37 -33.56
CA SER A 585 -17.43 -40.14 -34.17
C SER A 585 -17.56 -40.65 -35.62
N ALA A 586 -16.95 -39.91 -36.57
CA ALA A 586 -16.24 -40.49 -37.73
C ALA A 586 -15.43 -39.43 -38.50
N ALA A 587 -14.09 -39.37 -38.29
CA ALA A 587 -13.09 -39.06 -39.32
C ALA A 587 -11.68 -38.88 -38.72
N MET A 588 -11.18 -39.91 -38.01
CA MET A 588 -9.77 -40.01 -37.59
C MET A 588 -9.10 -41.27 -38.16
N THR A 589 -9.53 -41.71 -39.35
CA THR A 589 -8.99 -42.92 -40.00
C THR A 589 -8.94 -42.78 -41.52
N ARG A 590 -8.19 -41.80 -42.05
CA ARG A 590 -7.78 -41.82 -43.48
C ARG A 590 -6.62 -40.90 -43.91
N ALA A 591 -5.59 -40.72 -43.09
CA ALA A 591 -4.36 -40.08 -43.58
C ALA A 591 -3.09 -40.57 -42.86
N MET A 592 -2.94 -41.88 -42.69
CA MET A 592 -1.63 -42.51 -42.43
C MET A 592 -1.59 -43.89 -43.09
N ALA A 593 -1.15 -43.94 -44.34
CA ALA A 593 -0.41 -45.04 -44.97
C ALA A 593 -0.16 -44.69 -46.45
N GLY A 594 1.07 -44.33 -46.81
CA GLY A 594 1.43 -44.06 -48.20
C GLY A 594 2.84 -43.53 -48.39
N ALA A 595 3.77 -44.48 -48.56
CA ALA A 595 5.05 -44.37 -49.27
C ALA A 595 6.26 -43.67 -48.60
N SER A 596 7.21 -44.53 -48.23
CA SER A 596 8.65 -44.27 -48.15
C SER A 596 9.27 -43.87 -49.52
N ALA A 597 10.44 -43.25 -49.41
CA ALA A 597 11.50 -43.07 -50.41
C ALA A 597 11.33 -41.94 -51.44
N MET A 598 12.04 -40.83 -51.22
CA MET A 598 13.02 -40.29 -52.18
C MET A 598 14.09 -39.48 -51.45
N ASP A 599 15.33 -39.74 -51.84
CA ASP A 599 16.56 -39.07 -51.45
C ASP A 599 16.73 -37.76 -52.24
N HIS A 600 17.44 -36.79 -51.65
CA HIS A 600 18.27 -35.74 -52.26
C HIS A 600 18.30 -34.45 -51.44
N SER A 601 19.42 -34.27 -50.74
CA SER A 601 20.22 -33.05 -50.62
C SER A 601 19.65 -31.76 -51.23
N ALA A 602 19.32 -30.79 -50.37
CA ALA A 602 19.50 -29.37 -50.66
C ALA A 602 19.77 -28.63 -49.34
N SER A 603 21.03 -28.23 -49.16
CA SER A 603 21.51 -27.32 -48.14
C SER A 603 20.82 -25.95 -48.27
N VAL A 604 20.28 -25.44 -47.16
CA VAL A 604 20.00 -24.01 -47.00
C VAL A 604 20.69 -23.57 -45.71
N ASP A 605 22.01 -23.45 -45.79
CA ASP A 605 22.79 -22.62 -44.88
C ASP A 605 22.53 -21.15 -45.23
N GLY A 606 22.17 -20.36 -44.21
CA GLY A 606 22.06 -18.91 -44.34
C GLY A 606 20.73 -18.38 -43.85
N LEU A 607 20.52 -18.36 -42.53
CA LEU A 607 19.50 -17.54 -41.84
C LEU A 607 19.78 -17.54 -40.32
N VAL A 608 20.96 -17.05 -39.90
CA VAL A 608 21.27 -16.75 -38.49
C VAL A 608 22.25 -15.54 -38.44
N PRO A 609 22.03 -14.52 -37.58
CA PRO A 609 23.00 -13.46 -37.33
C PRO A 609 24.34 -14.03 -36.82
N PRO A 610 25.50 -13.39 -37.11
CA PRO A 610 26.83 -14.00 -37.03
C PRO A 610 27.35 -14.39 -35.63
N HIS A 611 26.56 -14.20 -34.56
CA HIS A 611 26.99 -14.44 -33.17
C HIS A 611 26.54 -15.81 -32.61
N TRP A 612 25.76 -16.59 -33.36
CA TRP A 612 25.20 -17.85 -32.86
C TRP A 612 25.80 -19.06 -33.58
N LYS A 613 26.82 -19.69 -32.98
CA LYS A 613 27.30 -21.03 -33.35
C LYS A 613 26.93 -22.03 -32.25
N PRO A 614 26.27 -23.16 -32.57
CA PRO A 614 26.06 -24.22 -31.59
C PRO A 614 27.39 -24.96 -31.33
N PRO A 615 27.71 -25.35 -30.08
CA PRO A 615 28.87 -26.20 -29.83
C PRO A 615 28.62 -27.61 -30.39
N GLY A 616 29.57 -28.10 -31.19
CA GLY A 616 29.63 -29.47 -31.66
C GLY A 616 29.88 -30.46 -30.53
N ALA A 617 29.36 -31.67 -30.70
CA ALA A 617 29.49 -32.78 -29.78
C ALA A 617 30.96 -33.09 -29.44
N VAL A 618 31.30 -33.18 -28.15
CA VAL A 618 32.59 -33.71 -27.68
C VAL A 618 32.36 -34.76 -26.61
N ARG A 619 32.79 -35.98 -26.93
CA ARG A 619 32.99 -37.13 -26.03
C ARG A 619 34.14 -36.86 -25.05
N PRO A 620 34.20 -37.55 -23.90
CA PRO A 620 35.05 -37.14 -22.78
C PRO A 620 36.50 -37.61 -22.96
N ARG A 621 37.49 -36.75 -22.65
CA ARG A 621 38.82 -37.15 -22.19
C ARG A 621 39.45 -36.08 -21.30
N SER A 622 40.02 -36.54 -20.19
CA SER A 622 40.87 -35.85 -19.23
C SER A 622 42.35 -35.88 -19.70
N PRO A 623 43.35 -35.51 -18.87
CA PRO A 623 43.94 -34.17 -18.77
C PRO A 623 45.45 -34.15 -19.14
N SER A 624 45.99 -33.08 -19.72
CA SER A 624 47.44 -32.80 -19.66
C SER A 624 47.84 -31.41 -20.22
N THR A 625 48.49 -30.63 -19.35
CA THR A 625 49.72 -29.84 -19.55
C THR A 625 49.90 -28.95 -20.79
N THR A 626 50.06 -27.64 -20.50
CA THR A 626 51.33 -26.88 -20.70
C THR A 626 51.52 -26.03 -21.97
N LEU A 627 51.65 -24.72 -21.68
CA LEU A 627 52.61 -23.72 -22.21
C LEU A 627 52.40 -23.00 -23.57
N THR A 628 52.37 -21.66 -23.43
CA THR A 628 53.00 -20.57 -24.24
C THR A 628 52.63 -20.35 -25.72
N ARG A 629 52.00 -19.18 -25.98
CA ARG A 629 52.47 -17.97 -26.72
C ARG A 629 53.72 -18.12 -27.65
N PRO A 630 54.06 -17.17 -28.57
CA PRO A 630 53.38 -15.93 -29.05
C PRO A 630 53.62 -15.61 -30.58
N TYR A 631 53.39 -14.34 -30.97
CA TYR A 631 53.78 -13.56 -32.18
C TYR A 631 52.70 -13.46 -33.29
N SER A 632 52.34 -12.31 -33.91
CA SER A 632 52.88 -10.95 -34.19
C SER A 632 52.82 -10.78 -35.72
N CYS A 633 52.68 -9.64 -36.41
CA CYS A 633 52.35 -8.23 -36.19
C CYS A 633 51.92 -7.69 -37.58
N ASP A 634 51.60 -6.39 -37.64
CA ASP A 634 51.73 -5.49 -38.80
C ASP A 634 50.64 -5.51 -39.88
N ASN A 635 50.27 -4.41 -40.53
CA ASN A 635 50.37 -2.95 -40.32
C ASN A 635 49.40 -2.33 -41.35
N LEU A 636 48.82 -1.16 -41.06
CA LEU A 636 48.79 0.04 -41.93
C LEU A 636 47.77 1.11 -41.44
N CYS A 637 48.34 2.25 -41.06
CA CYS A 637 47.77 3.58 -40.77
C CYS A 637 47.25 4.28 -42.07
N PRO A 638 46.70 5.54 -42.11
CA PRO A 638 46.86 6.65 -41.15
C PRO A 638 45.66 7.64 -40.91
N ARG A 639 45.75 8.43 -39.82
CA ARG A 639 45.60 9.91 -39.68
C ARG A 639 44.91 10.31 -38.35
N SER A 640 45.55 11.22 -37.61
CA SER A 640 45.12 11.85 -36.33
C SER A 640 45.27 13.38 -36.45
N PRO A 641 44.99 14.27 -35.45
CA PRO A 641 44.23 14.21 -34.16
C PRO A 641 43.33 15.50 -33.96
N PRO A 642 42.90 16.00 -32.76
CA PRO A 642 43.75 16.41 -31.61
C PRO A 642 43.31 15.99 -30.19
N ALA A 643 44.34 15.75 -29.36
CA ALA A 643 44.53 15.99 -27.92
C ALA A 643 43.47 15.56 -26.87
N SER A 644 43.84 14.53 -26.09
CA SER A 644 43.35 14.28 -24.73
C SER A 644 44.49 14.48 -23.71
N PRO A 645 44.21 14.88 -22.45
CA PRO A 645 45.22 15.18 -21.43
C PRO A 645 45.99 13.93 -20.98
N PRO A 646 47.16 14.08 -20.33
CA PRO A 646 48.11 12.98 -20.09
C PRO A 646 47.57 11.93 -19.10
N PRO A 647 48.01 10.67 -19.20
CA PRO A 647 47.60 9.62 -18.28
C PRO A 647 48.27 9.79 -16.89
N PRO A 648 47.61 9.39 -15.80
CA PRO A 648 48.21 9.35 -14.47
C PRO A 648 49.21 8.18 -14.33
N GLU A 649 50.16 8.34 -13.42
CA GLU A 649 51.29 7.44 -13.19
C GLU A 649 50.90 5.97 -12.90
N PRO A 650 51.73 4.99 -13.32
CA PRO A 650 51.47 3.58 -13.09
C PRO A 650 51.81 3.19 -11.65
N GLY A 651 50.78 3.02 -10.81
CA GLY A 651 50.98 2.53 -9.44
C GLY A 651 49.74 2.45 -8.54
N SER A 652 48.57 2.91 -8.98
CA SER A 652 47.33 2.81 -8.19
C SER A 652 46.32 1.88 -8.88
N PRO A 653 45.71 0.90 -8.17
CA PRO A 653 44.69 0.05 -8.77
C PRO A 653 43.45 0.89 -9.12
N PRO A 654 42.75 0.59 -10.22
CA PRO A 654 41.57 1.35 -10.61
C PRO A 654 40.45 1.12 -9.57
N ARG A 655 39.90 2.21 -9.03
CA ARG A 655 38.63 2.18 -8.28
C ARG A 655 37.49 1.96 -9.28
N GLY A 656 37.21 0.70 -9.59
CA GLY A 656 35.95 0.25 -10.19
C GLY A 656 34.88 -0.01 -9.12
N PRO A 657 33.60 -0.20 -9.49
CA PRO A 657 32.57 -0.60 -8.54
C PRO A 657 32.94 -1.96 -7.95
N ASP A 658 32.91 -2.03 -6.63
CA ASP A 658 33.25 -3.21 -5.84
C ASP A 658 32.64 -4.50 -6.43
N GLY A 659 33.48 -5.48 -6.76
CA GLY A 659 32.99 -6.76 -7.26
C GLY A 659 32.19 -7.53 -6.17
N PRO A 660 31.29 -8.45 -6.55
CA PRO A 660 30.46 -9.20 -5.60
C PRO A 660 31.26 -9.86 -4.47
N ALA A 661 32.47 -10.35 -4.78
CA ALA A 661 33.38 -10.98 -3.84
C ALA A 661 33.87 -10.03 -2.72
N GLU A 662 34.16 -8.76 -3.04
CA GLU A 662 34.62 -7.76 -2.07
C GLU A 662 33.47 -7.18 -1.24
N ALA A 663 32.25 -7.17 -1.79
CA ALA A 663 31.04 -6.84 -1.05
C ALA A 663 30.70 -7.93 -0.03
N LEU A 664 30.84 -9.21 -0.41
CA LEU A 664 30.65 -10.37 0.47
C LEU A 664 31.71 -10.47 1.57
N ALA A 665 32.96 -10.14 1.26
CA ALA A 665 34.03 -10.06 2.25
C ALA A 665 33.76 -8.95 3.28
N ARG A 666 33.30 -7.77 2.84
CA ARG A 666 32.86 -6.69 3.74
C ARG A 666 31.64 -7.04 4.58
N ALA A 667 30.74 -7.87 4.05
CA ALA A 667 29.58 -8.37 4.78
C ALA A 667 29.93 -9.46 5.82
N GLY A 668 31.22 -9.81 5.98
CA GLY A 668 31.67 -10.82 6.95
C GLY A 668 31.40 -12.27 6.53
N LEU A 669 31.00 -12.50 5.28
CA LEU A 669 30.65 -13.83 4.76
C LEU A 669 31.86 -14.60 4.19
N ALA A 670 33.04 -13.97 4.14
CA ALA A 670 34.26 -14.57 3.60
C ALA A 670 35.16 -15.25 4.65
N GLY A 671 34.72 -15.38 5.90
CA GLY A 671 35.54 -15.94 6.98
C GLY A 671 34.73 -16.78 7.95
N GLY A 672 34.65 -18.08 7.70
CA GLY A 672 34.07 -19.03 8.64
C GLY A 672 33.75 -20.36 7.98
N ALA A 673 34.25 -21.45 8.55
CA ALA A 673 34.10 -22.82 8.09
C ALA A 673 32.64 -23.32 8.18
N SER A 674 31.78 -22.87 7.27
CA SER A 674 30.47 -23.45 6.96
C SER A 674 30.40 -23.75 5.46
N PRO A 675 29.90 -24.92 5.02
CA PRO A 675 30.00 -25.40 3.63
C PRO A 675 29.05 -24.70 2.64
N THR A 676 28.54 -23.51 3.00
CA THR A 676 27.57 -22.78 2.18
C THR A 676 28.25 -22.26 0.91
N ARG A 677 28.06 -22.97 -0.21
CA ARG A 677 28.55 -22.55 -1.51
C ARG A 677 27.62 -21.49 -2.07
N LEU A 678 28.12 -20.26 -2.17
CA LEU A 678 27.42 -19.18 -2.84
C LEU A 678 27.63 -19.30 -4.36
N LEU A 679 26.54 -19.48 -5.11
CA LEU A 679 26.53 -19.39 -6.57
C LEU A 679 26.07 -17.99 -6.97
N VAL A 680 26.95 -17.24 -7.63
CA VAL A 680 26.65 -15.89 -8.15
C VAL A 680 26.51 -15.99 -9.65
N LEU A 681 25.37 -15.56 -10.18
CA LEU A 681 25.09 -15.52 -11.62
C LEU A 681 25.04 -14.06 -12.07
N ASP A 682 25.75 -13.73 -13.15
CA ASP A 682 25.76 -12.40 -13.80
C ASP A 682 25.49 -12.55 -15.31
N PRO A 683 24.30 -13.02 -15.71
CA PRO A 683 24.02 -13.29 -17.12
C PRO A 683 23.92 -11.98 -17.92
N ARG A 684 24.54 -11.97 -19.10
CA ARG A 684 24.62 -10.78 -19.96
C ARG A 684 23.85 -10.92 -21.27
N SER A 685 23.48 -12.14 -21.61
CA SER A 685 22.72 -12.49 -22.80
C SER A 685 21.60 -13.48 -22.45
N LEU A 686 20.69 -13.68 -23.38
CA LEU A 686 19.65 -14.71 -23.27
C LEU A 686 20.27 -16.11 -23.16
N ALA A 687 21.42 -16.33 -23.82
CA ALA A 687 22.20 -17.56 -23.69
C ALA A 687 22.73 -17.75 -22.27
N ASP A 688 23.32 -16.71 -21.67
CA ASP A 688 23.83 -16.78 -20.28
C ASP A 688 22.72 -17.04 -19.26
N VAL A 689 21.50 -16.52 -19.50
CA VAL A 689 20.35 -16.83 -18.64
C VAL A 689 20.04 -18.33 -18.66
N LEU A 690 20.09 -18.97 -19.84
CA LEU A 690 19.86 -20.41 -19.97
C LEU A 690 21.01 -21.23 -19.40
N ASP A 691 22.25 -20.78 -19.56
CA ASP A 691 23.42 -21.43 -18.98
C ASP A 691 23.41 -21.31 -17.44
N GLY A 692 22.96 -20.18 -16.90
CA GLY A 692 22.71 -20.00 -15.47
C GLY A 692 21.68 -20.98 -14.91
N VAL A 693 20.65 -21.37 -15.69
CA VAL A 693 19.71 -22.45 -15.29
C VAL A 693 20.44 -23.79 -15.17
N LEU A 694 21.41 -24.08 -16.05
CA LEU A 694 22.24 -25.28 -15.94
C LEU A 694 23.14 -25.23 -14.70
N GLU A 695 23.78 -24.09 -14.44
CA GLU A 695 24.63 -23.90 -13.26
C GLU A 695 23.85 -24.09 -11.94
N VAL A 696 22.64 -23.53 -11.86
CA VAL A 696 21.73 -23.76 -10.72
C VAL A 696 21.36 -25.23 -10.62
N GLY A 697 21.04 -25.88 -11.74
CA GLY A 697 20.70 -27.30 -11.76
C GLY A 697 21.83 -28.19 -11.25
N VAL A 698 23.07 -27.89 -11.66
CA VAL A 698 24.28 -28.58 -11.17
C VAL A 698 24.47 -28.34 -9.67
N ALA A 699 24.35 -27.09 -9.22
CA ALA A 699 24.51 -26.74 -7.81
C ALA A 699 23.42 -27.36 -6.91
N ALA A 700 22.20 -27.51 -7.43
CA ALA A 700 21.06 -28.10 -6.74
C ALA A 700 20.98 -29.64 -6.86
N GLY A 701 21.90 -30.29 -7.60
CA GLY A 701 21.92 -31.74 -7.78
C GLY A 701 20.84 -32.30 -8.73
N VAL A 702 20.23 -31.45 -9.56
CA VAL A 702 19.14 -31.76 -10.51
C VAL A 702 19.55 -31.48 -11.97
N THR A 703 20.77 -31.89 -12.33
CA THR A 703 21.38 -31.59 -13.63
C THR A 703 20.56 -32.12 -14.80
N THR A 704 19.99 -33.32 -14.70
CA THR A 704 19.22 -33.93 -15.79
C THR A 704 17.94 -33.16 -16.08
N GLU A 705 17.25 -32.70 -15.04
CA GLU A 705 16.05 -31.86 -15.12
C GLU A 705 16.40 -30.50 -15.73
N ALA A 706 17.52 -29.89 -15.32
CA ALA A 706 17.99 -28.62 -15.85
C ALA A 706 18.34 -28.70 -17.33
N VAL A 707 19.05 -29.76 -17.77
CA VAL A 707 19.34 -30.01 -19.19
C VAL A 707 18.05 -30.16 -19.98
N ARG A 708 17.12 -31.01 -19.53
CA ARG A 708 15.81 -31.20 -20.20
C ARG A 708 15.02 -29.89 -20.28
N LEU A 709 15.05 -29.06 -19.24
CA LEU A 709 14.40 -27.76 -19.22
C LEU A 709 15.02 -26.81 -20.25
N VAL A 710 16.35 -26.67 -20.24
CA VAL A 710 17.07 -25.77 -21.17
C VAL A 710 16.91 -26.21 -22.62
N GLU A 711 16.92 -27.50 -22.92
CA GLU A 711 16.63 -28.01 -24.27
C GLU A 711 15.23 -27.62 -24.75
N ARG A 712 14.21 -27.74 -23.89
CA ARG A 712 12.84 -27.29 -24.20
C ARG A 712 12.77 -25.78 -24.41
N LEU A 713 13.45 -24.99 -23.57
CA LEU A 713 13.49 -23.53 -23.68
C LEU A 713 14.20 -23.08 -24.98
N ARG A 714 15.33 -23.69 -25.32
CA ARG A 714 16.04 -23.44 -26.60
C ARG A 714 15.17 -23.83 -27.81
N ALA A 715 14.44 -24.94 -27.73
CA ALA A 715 13.52 -25.33 -28.79
C ALA A 715 12.40 -24.31 -29.01
N ARG A 716 11.84 -23.75 -27.93
CA ARG A 716 10.84 -22.67 -27.99
C ARG A 716 11.39 -21.40 -28.63
N LEU A 717 12.57 -20.95 -28.23
CA LEU A 717 13.23 -19.78 -28.83
C LEU A 717 13.51 -19.99 -30.33
N ARG A 718 13.97 -21.19 -30.73
CA ARG A 718 14.14 -21.53 -32.15
C ARG A 718 12.82 -21.50 -32.92
N ALA A 719 11.73 -21.97 -32.31
CA ALA A 719 10.41 -21.92 -32.93
C ALA A 719 9.94 -20.47 -33.14
N VAL A 720 10.17 -19.57 -32.17
CA VAL A 720 9.92 -18.13 -32.32
C VAL A 720 10.74 -17.56 -33.49
N ALA A 721 12.06 -17.76 -33.47
CA ALA A 721 12.95 -17.27 -34.51
C ALA A 721 12.55 -17.77 -35.91
N ALA A 722 12.20 -19.05 -36.04
CA ALA A 722 11.74 -19.64 -37.30
C ALA A 722 10.39 -19.07 -37.78
N ALA A 723 9.46 -18.81 -36.86
CA ALA A 723 8.17 -18.22 -37.18
C ALA A 723 8.31 -16.78 -37.70
N VAL A 724 9.10 -15.95 -37.02
CA VAL A 724 9.29 -14.54 -37.39
C VAL A 724 10.26 -14.35 -38.55
N ALA A 725 11.11 -15.34 -38.86
CA ALA A 725 11.97 -15.30 -40.06
C ALA A 725 11.16 -15.17 -41.36
N ARG A 726 9.91 -15.64 -41.36
CA ARG A 726 8.98 -15.54 -42.48
C ARG A 726 8.16 -14.24 -42.47
N ALA A 727 8.41 -13.34 -41.53
CA ALA A 727 7.65 -12.11 -41.41
C ALA A 727 7.90 -11.17 -42.60
N PRO A 728 6.84 -10.62 -43.23
CA PRO A 728 6.97 -9.76 -44.40
C PRO A 728 7.57 -8.39 -44.07
N ARG A 729 7.55 -7.98 -42.79
CA ARG A 729 8.09 -6.71 -42.30
C ARG A 729 8.58 -6.90 -40.88
N ARG A 730 9.70 -6.27 -40.53
CA ARG A 730 10.21 -6.18 -39.16
C ARG A 730 9.93 -4.77 -38.61
N PRO A 731 9.01 -4.60 -37.65
CA PRO A 731 8.68 -3.27 -37.13
C PRO A 731 9.78 -2.72 -36.22
N ARG A 732 9.91 -1.40 -36.16
CA ARG A 732 10.68 -0.75 -35.08
C ARG A 732 9.93 -0.94 -33.76
N ALA A 733 10.50 -1.76 -32.88
CA ALA A 733 9.92 -2.06 -31.57
C ALA A 733 10.80 -1.51 -30.46
N LEU A 734 10.16 -0.97 -29.42
CA LEU A 734 10.83 -0.45 -28.23
C LEU A 734 10.09 -0.88 -26.97
N THR A 735 10.83 -1.37 -25.99
CA THR A 735 10.32 -1.70 -24.66
C THR A 735 10.82 -0.71 -23.61
N LEU A 736 9.90 -0.09 -22.86
CA LEU A 736 10.17 0.87 -21.80
C LEU A 736 9.93 0.22 -20.44
N THR A 737 10.96 0.17 -19.59
CA THR A 737 10.90 -0.50 -18.27
C THR A 737 10.58 0.47 -17.13
N ARG A 738 10.64 1.78 -17.39
CA ARG A 738 10.23 2.82 -16.45
C ARG A 738 9.20 3.71 -17.11
N LEU A 739 8.08 3.92 -16.42
CA LEU A 739 7.02 4.85 -16.82
C LEU A 739 7.15 6.14 -15.99
N GLY A 740 6.84 7.29 -16.58
CA GLY A 740 6.93 8.58 -15.91
C GLY A 740 7.27 9.74 -16.84
N PRO A 741 7.54 10.95 -16.29
CA PRO A 741 7.89 12.14 -17.07
C PRO A 741 9.20 11.99 -17.86
N GLN A 742 10.07 11.09 -17.42
CA GLN A 742 11.30 10.68 -18.10
C GLN A 742 11.30 9.14 -18.22
N PRO A 743 10.55 8.59 -19.18
CA PRO A 743 10.50 7.15 -19.37
C PRO A 743 11.85 6.66 -19.88
N ALA A 744 12.38 5.58 -19.29
CA ALA A 744 13.67 5.02 -19.68
C ALA A 744 13.50 3.62 -20.27
N ALA A 745 14.24 3.36 -21.35
CA ALA A 745 14.31 2.07 -22.02
C ALA A 745 15.37 1.13 -21.41
N ALA A 746 15.73 1.30 -20.13
CA ALA A 746 16.75 0.49 -19.47
C ALA A 746 16.25 -0.94 -19.22
N GLY A 747 16.15 -1.71 -20.30
CA GLY A 747 16.04 -3.16 -20.31
C GLY A 747 17.37 -3.77 -19.91
N GLY A 748 17.34 -4.88 -19.18
CA GLY A 748 18.56 -5.63 -18.85
C GLY A 748 19.33 -6.06 -20.10
N GLN A 749 20.54 -6.57 -19.90
CA GLN A 749 21.56 -6.81 -20.93
C GLN A 749 21.10 -7.70 -22.12
N TRP A 750 19.98 -8.42 -22.01
CA TRP A 750 19.39 -9.30 -23.03
C TRP A 750 18.06 -8.81 -23.65
N LEU A 751 17.46 -7.70 -23.20
CA LEU A 751 16.15 -7.27 -23.73
C LEU A 751 16.21 -6.92 -25.22
N ALA A 752 17.30 -6.29 -25.65
CA ALA A 752 17.50 -5.98 -27.06
C ALA A 752 17.59 -7.26 -27.92
N GLU A 753 18.29 -8.27 -27.41
CA GLU A 753 18.38 -9.59 -28.04
C GLU A 753 17.00 -10.25 -28.13
N MET A 754 16.16 -10.13 -27.10
CA MET A 754 14.79 -10.64 -27.13
C MET A 754 13.93 -9.98 -28.21
N GLU A 755 14.03 -8.66 -28.36
CA GLU A 755 13.27 -7.92 -29.37
C GLU A 755 13.74 -8.25 -30.80
N GLU A 756 15.04 -8.41 -31.01
CA GLU A 756 15.60 -8.87 -32.28
C GLU A 756 15.18 -10.31 -32.62
N LEU A 757 15.26 -11.23 -31.65
CA LEU A 757 14.79 -12.61 -31.77
C LEU A 757 13.27 -12.67 -32.05
N ALA A 758 12.50 -11.74 -31.47
CA ALA A 758 11.07 -11.57 -31.73
C ALA A 758 10.76 -10.93 -33.09
N GLY A 759 11.77 -10.61 -33.90
CA GLY A 759 11.60 -10.10 -35.26
C GLY A 759 11.43 -8.59 -35.35
N ALA A 760 11.95 -7.81 -34.40
CA ALA A 760 12.08 -6.36 -34.53
C ALA A 760 13.12 -5.97 -35.60
N ALA A 761 13.08 -4.71 -36.04
CA ALA A 761 14.12 -4.13 -36.89
C ALA A 761 15.45 -4.00 -36.12
N ALA A 762 16.56 -4.31 -36.78
CA ALA A 762 17.91 -4.26 -36.20
C ALA A 762 18.45 -2.83 -36.01
N GLU A 763 17.88 -1.84 -36.71
CA GLU A 763 18.27 -0.44 -36.58
C GLU A 763 17.88 0.09 -35.20
N ARG A 764 18.87 0.26 -34.32
CA ARG A 764 18.75 0.87 -32.99
C ARG A 764 19.92 1.82 -32.73
N PRO A 765 19.69 3.02 -32.18
CA PRO A 765 20.73 3.80 -31.53
C PRO A 765 21.55 2.95 -30.53
N GLU A 766 22.88 3.02 -30.54
CA GLU A 766 23.75 2.30 -29.57
C GLU A 766 23.38 2.59 -28.10
N ALA A 767 22.85 3.78 -27.82
CA ALA A 767 22.33 4.16 -26.51
C ALA A 767 21.19 3.26 -26.00
N LEU A 768 20.41 2.63 -26.89
CA LEU A 768 19.31 1.70 -26.56
C LEU A 768 19.78 0.31 -26.11
N GLY A 769 21.05 -0.03 -26.32
CA GLY A 769 21.63 -1.32 -25.91
C GLY A 769 22.41 -1.27 -24.59
N SER A 770 22.59 -0.08 -24.01
CA SER A 770 23.31 0.11 -22.75
C SER A 770 22.34 0.28 -21.58
N ALA A 771 22.78 -0.01 -20.36
CA ALA A 771 22.01 0.25 -19.13
C ALA A 771 21.74 1.75 -18.85
N ALA A 772 22.12 2.66 -19.76
CA ALA A 772 21.87 4.08 -19.65
C ALA A 772 20.38 4.42 -19.81
N ALA A 773 19.92 5.43 -19.09
CA ALA A 773 18.54 5.90 -19.19
C ALA A 773 18.33 6.62 -20.52
N LEU A 774 17.51 6.04 -21.39
CA LEU A 774 17.04 6.69 -22.61
C LEU A 774 16.16 7.92 -22.27
N GLY A 775 16.37 9.04 -22.94
CA GLY A 775 15.54 10.24 -22.85
C GLY A 775 14.30 10.18 -23.74
N TRP A 776 13.28 10.97 -23.41
CA TRP A 776 12.02 10.99 -24.17
C TRP A 776 12.17 11.47 -25.62
N ASP A 777 13.06 12.42 -25.88
CA ASP A 777 13.28 12.91 -27.25
C ASP A 777 13.91 11.84 -28.15
N GLU A 778 14.76 10.97 -27.59
CA GLU A 778 15.32 9.81 -28.31
C GLU A 778 14.23 8.79 -28.64
N VAL A 779 13.26 8.55 -27.74
CA VAL A 779 12.07 7.71 -28.05
C VAL A 779 11.29 8.27 -29.22
N ARG A 780 11.12 9.60 -29.27
CA ARG A 780 10.37 10.28 -30.34
C ARG A 780 11.10 10.22 -31.67
N GLU A 781 12.41 10.41 -31.67
CA GLU A 781 13.26 10.32 -32.85
C GLU A 781 13.30 8.90 -33.41
N TYR A 782 13.43 7.90 -32.53
CA TYR A 782 13.34 6.48 -32.89
C TYR A 782 11.98 6.12 -33.51
N ALA A 783 10.92 6.80 -33.08
CA ALA A 783 9.57 6.70 -33.60
C ALA A 783 9.06 5.24 -33.69
N PRO A 784 8.95 4.52 -32.55
CA PRO A 784 8.57 3.11 -32.54
C PRO A 784 7.21 2.87 -33.20
N GLU A 785 7.13 1.80 -33.99
CA GLU A 785 5.91 1.25 -34.59
C GLU A 785 5.18 0.31 -33.62
N VAL A 786 5.91 -0.27 -32.68
CA VAL A 786 5.39 -1.05 -31.55
C VAL A 786 6.05 -0.55 -30.27
N LEU A 787 5.24 -0.22 -29.28
CA LEU A 787 5.73 0.24 -27.97
C LEU A 787 5.24 -0.72 -26.88
N VAL A 788 6.16 -1.32 -26.13
CA VAL A 788 5.86 -2.18 -25.00
C VAL A 788 6.24 -1.45 -23.71
N LEU A 789 5.31 -1.33 -22.79
CA LEU A 789 5.47 -0.73 -21.47
C LEU A 789 5.60 -1.89 -20.48
N ALA A 790 6.75 -2.04 -19.85
CA ALA A 790 7.08 -3.19 -19.00
C ALA A 790 7.66 -2.77 -17.64
N PRO A 791 6.89 -2.03 -16.81
CA PRO A 791 7.34 -1.59 -15.49
C PRO A 791 7.52 -2.76 -14.52
N ASP A 792 8.19 -2.52 -13.38
CA ASP A 792 8.40 -3.49 -12.30
C ASP A 792 7.12 -3.81 -11.49
N LEU A 793 5.96 -3.65 -12.13
CA LEU A 793 4.62 -3.88 -11.58
C LEU A 793 3.79 -4.72 -12.55
N ALA A 794 2.86 -5.51 -12.01
CA ALA A 794 1.89 -6.21 -12.82
C ALA A 794 1.03 -5.21 -13.62
N PRO A 795 0.59 -5.53 -14.86
CA PRO A 795 -0.12 -4.60 -15.73
C PRO A 795 -1.30 -3.89 -15.08
N ALA A 796 -2.11 -4.62 -14.30
CA ALA A 796 -3.26 -4.05 -13.60
C ALA A 796 -2.89 -2.93 -12.59
N ARG A 797 -1.71 -3.03 -11.95
CA ARG A 797 -1.20 -2.00 -11.03
C ARG A 797 -0.53 -0.86 -11.78
N ALA A 798 0.17 -1.17 -12.88
CA ALA A 798 0.84 -0.19 -13.72
C ALA A 798 -0.11 0.72 -14.52
N LEU A 799 -1.40 0.39 -14.61
CA LEU A 799 -2.42 1.25 -15.23
C LEU A 799 -2.50 2.64 -14.59
N GLY A 800 -2.14 2.80 -13.31
CA GLY A 800 -2.09 4.12 -12.68
C GLY A 800 -1.00 5.04 -13.27
N GLU A 801 0.07 4.46 -13.82
CA GLU A 801 1.25 5.20 -14.29
C GLU A 801 1.19 5.57 -15.76
N VAL A 802 0.46 4.79 -16.59
CA VAL A 802 0.39 5.04 -18.04
C VAL A 802 -0.23 6.40 -18.37
N GLY A 803 -1.05 6.95 -17.46
CA GLY A 803 -1.64 8.27 -17.62
C GLY A 803 -0.59 9.33 -17.95
N ALA A 804 0.55 9.35 -17.26
CA ALA A 804 1.64 10.30 -17.49
C ALA A 804 2.12 10.37 -18.95
N LEU A 805 2.08 9.24 -19.67
CA LEU A 805 2.53 9.15 -21.06
C LEU A 805 1.69 10.03 -22.00
N ALA A 806 0.38 10.14 -21.77
CA ALA A 806 -0.51 10.98 -22.56
C ALA A 806 -0.19 12.49 -22.46
N GLY A 807 0.54 12.91 -21.42
CA GLY A 807 1.03 14.27 -21.24
C GLY A 807 2.39 14.54 -21.89
N LEU A 808 3.12 13.51 -22.34
CA LEU A 808 4.45 13.68 -22.90
C LEU A 808 4.40 14.38 -24.28
N PRO A 809 5.29 15.35 -24.55
CA PRO A 809 5.34 16.03 -25.83
C PRO A 809 5.45 15.05 -26.99
N GLY A 810 4.55 15.12 -27.98
CA GLY A 810 4.60 14.24 -29.15
C GLY A 810 4.17 12.78 -28.92
N TRP A 811 3.70 12.39 -27.72
CA TRP A 811 3.14 11.05 -27.46
C TRP A 811 2.11 10.64 -28.51
N TRP A 812 1.10 11.48 -28.70
CA TRP A 812 0.01 11.25 -29.68
C TRP A 812 0.47 11.24 -31.14
N ALA A 813 1.70 11.68 -31.41
CA ALA A 813 2.27 11.68 -32.76
C ALA A 813 3.02 10.38 -33.08
N LEU A 814 3.35 9.55 -32.08
CA LEU A 814 4.11 8.31 -32.25
C LEU A 814 3.39 7.31 -33.17
N PRO A 815 4.11 6.60 -34.06
CA PRO A 815 3.51 5.59 -34.92
C PRO A 815 2.80 4.46 -34.15
N ALA A 816 3.38 3.98 -33.06
CA ALA A 816 2.78 2.98 -32.18
C ALA A 816 1.43 3.43 -31.59
N VAL A 817 1.34 4.68 -31.13
CA VAL A 817 0.10 5.24 -30.56
C VAL A 817 -0.96 5.41 -31.64
N LYS A 818 -0.59 5.95 -32.81
CA LYS A 818 -1.51 6.13 -33.94
C LYS A 818 -2.08 4.83 -34.48
N SER A 819 -1.29 3.75 -34.44
CA SER A 819 -1.70 2.42 -34.90
C SER A 819 -2.32 1.54 -33.81
N GLY A 820 -2.44 2.04 -32.57
CA GLY A 820 -2.94 1.26 -31.44
C GLY A 820 -2.05 0.07 -31.07
N ARG A 821 -0.75 0.15 -31.39
CA ARG A 821 0.27 -0.88 -31.11
C ARG A 821 1.10 -0.51 -29.88
N VAL A 822 0.39 -0.14 -28.82
CA VAL A 822 0.97 0.11 -27.48
C VAL A 822 0.48 -0.98 -26.54
N PHE A 823 1.41 -1.62 -25.85
CA PHE A 823 1.14 -2.73 -24.95
C PHE A 823 1.66 -2.42 -23.56
N LEU A 824 0.96 -2.86 -22.53
CA LEU A 824 1.39 -2.83 -21.13
C LEU A 824 1.55 -4.27 -20.66
N ALA A 825 2.77 -4.69 -20.41
CA ALA A 825 3.14 -6.07 -20.13
C ALA A 825 3.80 -6.21 -18.75
N ASP A 826 3.72 -7.41 -18.15
CA ASP A 826 4.39 -7.73 -16.89
C ASP A 826 5.91 -7.65 -17.05
N GLY A 827 6.55 -6.70 -16.36
CA GLY A 827 8.01 -6.50 -16.39
C GLY A 827 8.81 -7.74 -15.98
N ALA A 828 8.22 -8.65 -15.19
CA ALA A 828 8.86 -9.90 -14.79
C ALA A 828 9.19 -10.82 -15.98
N LEU A 829 8.49 -10.68 -17.12
CA LEU A 829 8.76 -11.44 -18.34
C LEU A 829 10.06 -11.03 -19.05
N TYR A 830 10.55 -9.83 -18.78
CA TYR A 830 11.65 -9.23 -19.53
C TYR A 830 12.93 -9.06 -18.72
N ARG A 831 12.80 -8.90 -17.39
CA ARG A 831 13.91 -8.48 -16.53
C ARG A 831 14.35 -9.55 -15.52
N ARG A 832 13.55 -10.58 -15.25
CA ARG A 832 13.93 -11.63 -14.29
C ARG A 832 14.79 -12.69 -14.97
N VAL A 833 15.97 -12.91 -14.41
CA VAL A 833 16.85 -14.02 -14.79
C VAL A 833 16.14 -15.34 -14.47
N GLY A 834 15.83 -16.12 -15.50
CA GLY A 834 15.23 -17.45 -15.36
C GLY A 834 14.36 -17.85 -16.55
N PRO A 835 13.69 -19.02 -16.48
CA PRO A 835 12.95 -19.60 -17.60
C PRO A 835 11.86 -18.71 -18.22
N ARG A 836 11.25 -17.82 -17.42
CA ARG A 836 10.16 -16.93 -17.86
C ARG A 836 10.58 -15.92 -18.93
N VAL A 837 11.88 -15.67 -19.11
CA VAL A 837 12.37 -14.80 -20.19
C VAL A 837 11.98 -15.34 -21.58
N VAL A 838 11.83 -16.66 -21.72
CA VAL A 838 11.38 -17.28 -22.98
C VAL A 838 9.90 -16.99 -23.25
N GLU A 839 9.07 -16.93 -22.22
CA GLU A 839 7.66 -16.49 -22.34
C GLU A 839 7.60 -15.02 -22.76
N GLY A 840 8.51 -14.18 -22.23
CA GLY A 840 8.65 -12.79 -22.67
C GLY A 840 9.01 -12.65 -24.15
N ALA A 841 9.93 -13.48 -24.64
CA ALA A 841 10.31 -13.49 -26.06
C ALA A 841 9.15 -13.95 -26.98
N GLU A 842 8.40 -14.97 -26.57
CA GLU A 842 7.18 -15.41 -27.27
C GLU A 842 6.09 -14.32 -27.28
N ALA A 843 5.88 -13.65 -26.13
CA ALA A 843 4.93 -12.55 -26.01
C ALA A 843 5.31 -11.36 -26.89
N LEU A 844 6.60 -10.98 -26.92
CA LEU A 844 7.11 -9.96 -27.85
C LEU A 844 6.84 -10.37 -29.29
N ALA A 845 7.21 -11.59 -29.68
CA ALA A 845 7.03 -12.06 -31.04
C ALA A 845 5.57 -12.03 -31.48
N ARG A 846 4.61 -12.38 -30.60
CA ARG A 846 3.18 -12.18 -30.86
C ARG A 846 2.80 -10.71 -31.01
N MET A 847 3.22 -9.82 -30.09
CA MET A 847 2.87 -8.39 -30.17
C MET A 847 3.41 -7.73 -31.45
N LEU A 848 4.57 -8.17 -31.91
CA LEU A 848 5.22 -7.71 -33.13
C LEU A 848 4.59 -8.33 -34.38
N HIS A 849 4.30 -9.63 -34.33
CA HIS A 849 3.80 -10.46 -35.43
C HIS A 849 2.63 -11.34 -35.00
N PRO A 850 1.43 -10.75 -34.80
CA PRO A 850 0.30 -11.48 -34.24
C PRO A 850 -0.02 -12.75 -35.04
N ASP A 851 -0.01 -12.69 -36.35
CA ASP A 851 -0.47 -13.82 -37.18
C ASP A 851 0.57 -14.95 -37.34
N LEU A 852 1.79 -14.77 -36.84
CA LEU A 852 2.90 -15.72 -37.05
C LEU A 852 3.23 -16.57 -35.83
N VAL A 853 2.94 -16.08 -34.63
CA VAL A 853 3.32 -16.73 -33.38
C VAL A 853 2.07 -17.01 -32.53
N PRO A 854 1.84 -18.25 -32.08
CA PRO A 854 0.68 -18.56 -31.24
C PRO A 854 0.79 -17.85 -29.88
N TRP A 855 -0.35 -17.41 -29.33
CA TRP A 855 -0.38 -16.85 -27.98
C TRP A 855 -0.11 -17.93 -26.93
N ARG A 856 0.91 -17.70 -26.10
CA ARG A 856 1.34 -18.64 -25.03
C ARG A 856 1.60 -17.95 -23.69
N CYS A 857 1.33 -16.65 -23.62
CA CYS A 857 1.52 -15.85 -22.41
C CYS A 857 0.28 -15.98 -21.50
N PRO A 858 0.43 -15.94 -20.16
CA PRO A 858 -0.72 -16.00 -19.25
C PRO A 858 -1.76 -14.90 -19.50
N ASP A 859 -3.02 -15.21 -19.26
CA ASP A 859 -4.10 -14.22 -19.33
C ASP A 859 -3.80 -13.02 -18.42
N LYS A 860 -4.08 -11.81 -18.93
CA LYS A 860 -3.85 -10.52 -18.24
C LYS A 860 -2.37 -10.15 -18.03
N ALA A 861 -1.41 -10.95 -18.50
CA ALA A 861 0.01 -10.59 -18.47
C ALA A 861 0.35 -9.46 -19.46
N VAL A 862 -0.50 -9.21 -20.46
CA VAL A 862 -0.39 -8.11 -21.42
C VAL A 862 -1.75 -7.45 -21.62
N LEU A 863 -1.77 -6.13 -21.56
CA LEU A 863 -2.88 -5.28 -21.97
C LEU A 863 -2.48 -4.53 -23.23
N LYS A 864 -3.44 -4.26 -24.13
CA LYS A 864 -3.24 -3.48 -25.35
C LYS A 864 -4.07 -2.20 -25.29
N LEU A 865 -3.48 -1.10 -25.73
CA LEU A 865 -4.17 0.19 -25.87
C LEU A 865 -5.18 0.12 -27.02
N ALA A 866 -6.47 0.08 -26.69
CA ALA A 866 -7.61 0.03 -27.59
C ALA A 866 -8.15 1.45 -27.88
N LEU A 867 -7.34 2.28 -28.53
CA LEU A 867 -7.77 3.57 -29.08
C LEU A 867 -7.98 3.46 -30.60
N HIS A 868 -9.01 4.14 -31.12
CA HIS A 868 -9.20 4.25 -32.57
C HIS A 868 -8.14 5.18 -33.18
N GLY A 869 -7.77 4.95 -34.44
CA GLY A 869 -6.66 5.65 -35.09
C GLY A 869 -6.76 7.17 -35.01
N GLY A 870 -5.84 7.80 -34.27
CA GLY A 870 -5.78 9.25 -34.05
C GLY A 870 -6.61 9.78 -32.87
N GLN A 871 -7.35 8.92 -32.16
CA GLN A 871 -8.10 9.28 -30.96
C GLN A 871 -7.15 9.74 -29.86
N ARG A 872 -7.49 10.87 -29.23
CA ARG A 872 -6.81 11.39 -28.04
C ARG A 872 -7.75 11.32 -26.85
N CYS A 873 -7.21 11.12 -25.67
CA CYS A 873 -7.96 11.20 -24.43
C CYS A 873 -7.29 12.14 -23.44
N ARG A 874 -8.02 12.57 -22.41
CA ARG A 874 -7.39 13.25 -21.27
C ARG A 874 -6.43 12.29 -20.58
N GLN A 875 -5.36 12.81 -20.01
CA GLN A 875 -4.30 12.06 -19.34
C GLN A 875 -4.84 10.97 -18.40
N ARG A 876 -5.76 11.36 -17.50
CA ARG A 876 -6.42 10.47 -16.52
C ARG A 876 -7.28 9.35 -17.10
N LEU A 877 -7.61 9.41 -18.40
CA LEU A 877 -8.49 8.45 -19.05
C LEU A 877 -7.72 7.40 -19.85
N LEU A 878 -6.41 7.57 -20.06
CA LEU A 878 -5.63 6.66 -20.92
C LEU A 878 -5.67 5.21 -20.41
N ALA A 879 -5.60 5.03 -19.08
CA ALA A 879 -5.67 3.73 -18.44
C ALA A 879 -6.93 2.93 -18.83
N ASN A 880 -8.08 3.61 -18.99
CA ASN A 880 -9.36 2.98 -19.32
C ASN A 880 -9.40 2.38 -20.73
N TYR A 881 -8.44 2.73 -21.58
CA TYR A 881 -8.35 2.22 -22.94
C TYR A 881 -7.42 1.00 -23.04
N PHE A 882 -6.75 0.58 -21.98
CA PHE A 882 -6.00 -0.67 -21.99
C PHE A 882 -6.93 -1.86 -21.71
N GLN A 883 -6.93 -2.83 -22.62
CA GLN A 883 -7.77 -4.04 -22.55
C GLN A 883 -6.89 -5.29 -22.59
N PRO A 884 -7.31 -6.42 -21.99
CA PRO A 884 -6.57 -7.68 -22.09
C PRO A 884 -6.25 -8.04 -23.54
N TYR A 885 -4.98 -8.37 -23.81
CA TYR A 885 -4.55 -8.80 -25.14
C TYR A 885 -4.63 -10.33 -25.22
N ALA A 886 -5.37 -10.83 -26.21
CA ALA A 886 -5.62 -12.25 -26.45
C ALA A 886 -4.91 -12.75 -27.73
#